data_AF-A0A968IZE3-F1
#
_entry.id   AF-A0A968IZE3-F1
#
_cell.length_a   1.000
_cell.length_b   1.000
_cell.length_c   1.000
_cell.angle_alpha   90.00
_cell.angle_beta   90.00
_cell.angle_gamma   90.00
#
_symmetry.space_group_name_H-M   'P 1'
#
loop_
_entity.id
_entity.type
_entity.pdbx_description
1 polymer ?
#
loop_
_entity_poly.entity_id
_entity_poly.type
_entity_poly.pdbx_seq_one_letter_code
_entity_poly.pdbx_strand_id
1 'polypeptide(L)'
;MMVTLEKFSTIVSYCKNSKIGKHLPDALYVHTDALSDLDPMLKEYESRARNLVNSLDCATIVKFGTDRPKISYLYYPDFDRDPHPQLHQSIVVDLVTEQVSVRQYHNSHNPPILHRKETFVHENYPLYQTFAELTKKEVALGLLDNSRHIGTLQEWTRLLLQEGVSLVDHHVACPVDSPVAQKQTILIERHKAALKRSELSRPVRIALEADLFREGTTFFDYGCGCGEDIKQIKTYGYAASGWDPFYRPNTSLESADIVNLGYIINVIEDIAERRQALIKAWSLTQRILIISAQVLVDDRRRGLVAYGDGVVTNRNTFQKYYEQEELKLYIEQVLEVEAIPAGLGIYLVFRHETEAEFFRASRLYSRLSTPRIQGKIRNFEDYRDLLTPLMNFYTKRGRLPAKGELTSEAAIKQEFRSYQRAFKLILQATDRYEWDAIAEKRRQDLLVYLALGKFSGRPTIRKLSPEIKADVKDLFGSYKQACTIADLLLLHVGDLKKIANLCQTSNIGKQLDGAIAVHISALEKLPPLLRLYEGCASRNFYRLENANIVKIYYNKPKITYLVYPEFDTQAHPALQATMEVDLHNLSVTYHDISDETNPLILHQKDALVAPDYPSYKKFVRLTKKEQNSGLLKNRDAIRRLHGWLRCLRENELVIEGHKLSSK
;
A
#
# COMPACT_ATOMS: atom_id res chain seq x y z
N MET A 1 41.40 16.35 -4.52
CA MET A 1 41.07 16.25 -5.96
C MET A 1 39.88 15.30 -6.07
N MET A 2 38.71 15.79 -6.48
CA MET A 2 37.44 15.03 -6.45
C MET A 2 37.55 13.67 -7.16
N VAL A 3 36.92 12.64 -6.59
CA VAL A 3 36.81 11.32 -7.24
C VAL A 3 35.95 11.46 -8.49
N THR A 4 36.55 11.30 -9.67
CA THR A 4 35.81 11.28 -10.94
C THR A 4 35.02 9.99 -11.10
N LEU A 5 33.93 10.01 -11.88
CA LEU A 5 33.11 8.83 -12.17
C LEU A 5 33.92 7.65 -12.72
N GLU A 6 34.90 7.91 -13.60
CA GLU A 6 35.79 6.89 -14.16
C GLU A 6 36.77 6.30 -13.13
N LYS A 7 37.25 7.12 -12.20
CA LYS A 7 38.08 6.63 -11.09
C LYS A 7 37.25 5.78 -10.13
N PHE A 8 36.01 6.19 -9.85
CA PHE A 8 35.12 5.42 -8.99
C PHE A 8 34.71 4.08 -9.61
N SER A 9 34.38 4.03 -10.91
CA SER A 9 34.06 2.76 -11.59
C SER A 9 35.24 1.78 -11.55
N THR A 10 36.47 2.30 -11.66
CA THR A 10 37.70 1.52 -11.51
C THR A 10 37.83 0.95 -10.09
N ILE A 11 37.61 1.77 -9.05
CA ILE A 11 37.59 1.32 -7.66
C ILE A 11 36.52 0.24 -7.43
N VAL A 12 35.31 0.43 -7.98
CA VAL A 12 34.24 -0.57 -7.90
C VAL A 12 34.67 -1.91 -8.54
N SER A 13 35.38 -1.87 -9.66
CA SER A 13 35.93 -3.07 -10.30
C SER A 13 36.94 -3.78 -9.40
N TYR A 14 37.88 -3.04 -8.79
CA TYR A 14 38.83 -3.61 -7.83
C TYR A 14 38.13 -4.18 -6.59
N CYS A 15 37.10 -3.51 -6.07
CA CYS A 15 36.31 -4.03 -4.95
C CYS A 15 35.61 -5.35 -5.31
N LYS A 16 35.02 -5.46 -6.50
CA LYS A 16 34.31 -6.67 -6.96
C LYS A 16 35.24 -7.85 -7.27
N ASN A 17 36.49 -7.56 -7.61
CA ASN A 17 37.51 -8.56 -7.95
C ASN A 17 38.46 -8.86 -6.79
N SER A 18 38.25 -8.26 -5.61
CA SER A 18 39.09 -8.51 -4.45
C SER A 18 38.98 -9.98 -4.05
N LYS A 19 40.11 -10.63 -3.77
CA LYS A 19 40.12 -11.98 -3.19
C LYS A 19 39.96 -11.95 -1.67
N ILE A 20 40.05 -10.77 -1.07
CA ILE A 20 40.10 -10.56 0.38
C ILE A 20 38.89 -9.69 0.76
N GLY A 21 38.12 -10.18 1.72
CA GLY A 21 36.94 -9.50 2.26
C GLY A 21 35.59 -10.02 1.76
N LYS A 22 34.55 -9.61 2.48
CA LYS A 22 33.16 -10.03 2.25
C LYS A 22 32.51 -9.15 1.20
N HIS A 23 32.01 -9.79 0.15
CA HIS A 23 31.32 -9.13 -0.94
C HIS A 23 29.82 -9.07 -0.67
N LEU A 24 29.25 -7.87 -0.73
CA LEU A 24 27.81 -7.61 -0.75
C LEU A 24 27.46 -6.82 -2.01
N PRO A 25 26.18 -6.77 -2.44
CA PRO A 25 25.78 -6.13 -3.70
C PRO A 25 26.31 -4.69 -3.88
N ASP A 26 26.35 -3.94 -2.77
CA ASP A 26 26.71 -2.52 -2.76
C ASP A 26 28.00 -2.20 -1.98
N ALA A 27 28.77 -3.20 -1.55
CA ALA A 27 30.01 -2.96 -0.80
C ALA A 27 30.96 -4.16 -0.69
N LEU A 28 32.24 -3.85 -0.48
CA LEU A 28 33.27 -4.78 0.00
C LEU A 28 33.59 -4.45 1.47
N TYR A 29 33.62 -5.46 2.34
CA TYR A 29 33.97 -5.31 3.75
C TYR A 29 35.26 -6.08 4.06
N VAL A 30 36.23 -5.42 4.70
CA VAL A 30 37.56 -5.97 4.96
C VAL A 30 37.96 -5.70 6.40
N HIS A 31 38.52 -6.67 7.10
CA HIS A 31 39.13 -6.47 8.41
C HIS A 31 40.40 -5.61 8.29
N THR A 32 40.69 -4.77 9.29
CA THR A 32 41.84 -3.84 9.24
C THR A 32 43.18 -4.55 9.02
N ASP A 33 43.38 -5.73 9.63
CA ASP A 33 44.58 -6.54 9.43
C ASP A 33 44.80 -6.97 7.97
N ALA A 34 43.71 -7.12 7.20
CA ALA A 34 43.76 -7.55 5.81
C ALA A 34 43.85 -6.37 4.81
N LEU A 35 43.87 -5.12 5.29
CA LEU A 35 43.99 -3.94 4.42
C LEU A 35 45.32 -3.89 3.67
N SER A 36 46.40 -4.36 4.29
CA SER A 36 47.73 -4.32 3.69
C SER A 36 47.85 -5.20 2.44
N ASP A 37 47.02 -6.24 2.38
CA ASP A 37 46.96 -7.24 1.32
C ASP A 37 46.01 -6.85 0.16
N LEU A 38 45.25 -5.75 0.31
CA LEU A 38 44.41 -5.24 -0.77
C LEU A 38 45.25 -4.68 -1.93
N ASP A 39 44.61 -4.59 -3.10
CA ASP A 39 45.19 -3.95 -4.29
C ASP A 39 45.67 -2.52 -3.95
N PRO A 40 46.85 -2.08 -4.46
CA PRO A 40 47.37 -0.73 -4.24
C PRO A 40 46.34 0.39 -4.48
N MET A 41 45.44 0.23 -5.46
CA MET A 41 44.39 1.20 -5.74
C MET A 41 43.37 1.32 -4.60
N LEU A 42 42.99 0.21 -3.98
CA LEU A 42 42.07 0.22 -2.83
C LEU A 42 42.74 0.77 -1.59
N LYS A 43 44.04 0.49 -1.39
CA LYS A 43 44.84 1.06 -0.31
C LYS A 43 44.97 2.58 -0.43
N GLU A 44 45.23 3.08 -1.63
CA GLU A 44 45.27 4.52 -1.88
C GLU A 44 43.90 5.17 -1.65
N TYR A 45 42.82 4.50 -2.10
CA TYR A 45 41.45 4.99 -1.94
C TYR A 45 41.03 5.07 -0.46
N GLU A 46 41.36 4.05 0.33
CA GLU A 46 41.15 4.06 1.78
C GLU A 46 42.04 5.10 2.48
N SER A 47 43.31 5.22 2.11
CA SER A 47 44.24 6.21 2.68
C SER A 47 43.73 7.64 2.53
N ARG A 48 43.08 7.97 1.40
CA ARG A 48 42.43 9.27 1.22
C ARG A 48 41.30 9.51 2.21
N ALA A 49 40.45 8.51 2.43
CA ALA A 49 39.39 8.62 3.43
C ALA A 49 39.96 8.71 4.84
N ARG A 50 41.02 7.95 5.13
CA ARG A 50 41.73 7.91 6.41
C ARG A 50 42.24 9.28 6.82
N ASN A 51 42.82 10.03 5.87
CA ASN A 51 43.35 11.38 6.11
C ASN A 51 42.28 12.42 6.47
N LEU A 52 41.00 12.13 6.28
CA LEU A 52 39.89 13.01 6.65
C LEU A 52 39.36 12.72 8.07
N VAL A 53 39.85 11.68 8.75
CA VAL A 53 39.37 11.26 10.07
C VAL A 53 40.42 11.55 11.14
N ASN A 54 40.00 12.15 12.26
CA ASN A 54 40.90 12.61 13.31
C ASN A 54 41.51 11.49 14.19
N SER A 55 40.84 10.35 14.34
CA SER A 55 41.36 9.14 15.01
C SER A 55 40.59 7.92 14.52
N LEU A 56 41.32 6.84 14.23
CA LEU A 56 40.81 5.55 13.74
C LEU A 56 41.29 4.38 14.59
N ASP A 57 41.81 4.65 15.79
CA ASP A 57 42.54 3.69 16.62
C ASP A 57 41.70 2.47 17.04
N CYS A 58 40.38 2.53 16.79
CA CYS A 58 39.42 1.48 17.10
C CYS A 58 38.74 0.88 15.86
N ALA A 59 39.10 1.22 14.62
CA ALA A 59 38.42 0.60 13.47
C ALA A 59 38.75 -0.90 13.37
N THR A 60 37.73 -1.75 13.25
CA THR A 60 37.89 -3.21 13.11
C THR A 60 37.61 -3.66 11.68
N ILE A 61 36.55 -3.11 11.08
CA ILE A 61 36.16 -3.39 9.69
C ILE A 61 36.13 -2.09 8.88
N VAL A 62 36.69 -2.15 7.67
CA VAL A 62 36.58 -1.10 6.65
C VAL A 62 35.61 -1.55 5.56
N LYS A 63 34.60 -0.72 5.30
CA LYS A 63 33.61 -0.92 4.26
C LYS A 63 33.87 0.04 3.10
N PHE A 64 34.15 -0.52 1.94
CA PHE A 64 34.23 0.17 0.66
C PHE A 64 32.84 0.18 0.01
N GLY A 65 32.20 1.35 -0.10
CA GLY A 65 30.94 1.47 -0.82
C GLY A 65 31.14 1.36 -2.33
N THR A 66 30.34 0.52 -3.00
CA THR A 66 30.34 0.41 -4.46
C THR A 66 29.15 1.09 -5.13
N ASP A 67 28.17 1.51 -4.33
CA ASP A 67 27.02 2.31 -4.75
C ASP A 67 27.38 3.79 -4.91
N ARG A 68 28.24 4.30 -4.03
CA ARG A 68 28.68 5.71 -3.98
C ARG A 68 30.12 5.80 -3.46
N PRO A 69 30.86 6.88 -3.77
CA PRO A 69 32.25 7.04 -3.33
C PRO A 69 32.34 7.33 -1.83
N LYS A 70 32.25 6.28 -1.01
CA LYS A 70 32.29 6.37 0.45
C LYS A 70 33.10 5.23 1.06
N ILE A 71 33.78 5.52 2.16
CA ILE A 71 34.43 4.54 3.03
C ILE A 71 33.74 4.61 4.38
N SER A 72 33.46 3.46 5.01
CA SER A 72 32.98 3.42 6.39
C SER A 72 33.93 2.62 7.28
N TYR A 73 34.30 3.18 8.43
CA TYR A 73 35.07 2.51 9.47
C TYR A 73 34.12 2.07 10.57
N LEU A 74 34.10 0.78 10.88
CA LEU A 74 33.19 0.15 11.82
C LEU A 74 33.98 -0.44 12.99
N TYR A 75 33.61 -0.09 14.21
CA TYR A 75 34.26 -0.58 15.42
C TYR A 75 33.43 -1.68 16.11
N TYR A 76 34.05 -2.84 16.26
CA TYR A 76 33.55 -4.01 16.97
C TYR A 76 34.59 -4.40 18.05
N PRO A 77 34.45 -3.93 19.30
CA PRO A 77 35.48 -4.12 20.33
C PRO A 77 35.76 -5.58 20.67
N ASP A 78 34.73 -6.43 20.63
CA ASP A 78 34.82 -7.85 20.94
C ASP A 78 34.86 -8.70 19.67
N PHE A 79 35.43 -8.20 18.56
CA PHE A 79 35.43 -8.90 17.27
C PHE A 79 35.95 -10.34 17.35
N ASP A 80 37.00 -10.58 18.12
CA ASP A 80 37.56 -11.92 18.30
C ASP A 80 36.80 -12.76 19.33
N ARG A 81 36.33 -12.13 20.41
CA ARG A 81 35.79 -12.80 21.60
C ARG A 81 34.30 -13.15 21.47
N ASP A 82 33.51 -12.28 20.85
CA ASP A 82 32.08 -12.52 20.65
C ASP A 82 31.87 -13.25 19.30
N PRO A 83 31.08 -14.32 19.22
CA PRO A 83 30.73 -14.95 17.95
C PRO A 83 30.04 -13.99 16.97
N HIS A 84 29.20 -13.07 17.47
CA HIS A 84 28.49 -12.07 16.68
C HIS A 84 28.63 -10.68 17.31
N PRO A 85 29.83 -10.07 17.20
CA PRO A 85 30.18 -8.86 17.92
C PRO A 85 29.26 -7.70 17.54
N GLN A 86 28.96 -6.86 18.53
CA GLN A 86 28.08 -5.71 18.41
C GLN A 86 28.85 -4.49 17.86
N LEU A 87 28.21 -3.75 16.95
CA LEU A 87 28.75 -2.50 16.44
C LEU A 87 28.71 -1.45 17.55
N HIS A 88 29.86 -0.86 17.88
CA HIS A 88 29.96 0.23 18.85
C HIS A 88 29.99 1.61 18.20
N GLN A 89 30.62 1.74 17.03
CA GLN A 89 30.77 3.01 16.34
C GLN A 89 30.86 2.81 14.83
N SER A 90 30.26 3.73 14.08
CA SER A 90 30.42 3.84 12.62
C SER A 90 30.87 5.25 12.26
N ILE A 91 31.96 5.35 11.50
CA ILE A 91 32.44 6.59 10.89
C ILE A 91 32.29 6.44 9.38
N VAL A 92 31.56 7.33 8.72
CA VAL A 92 31.37 7.31 7.27
C VAL A 92 31.99 8.55 6.67
N VAL A 93 32.89 8.34 5.71
CA VAL A 93 33.57 9.39 4.95
C VAL A 93 33.01 9.40 3.53
N ASP A 94 32.40 10.50 3.13
CA ASP A 94 32.00 10.75 1.74
C ASP A 94 33.18 11.38 0.99
N LEU A 95 33.71 10.67 0.00
CA LEU A 95 34.93 11.08 -0.72
C LEU A 95 34.68 12.08 -1.85
N VAL A 96 33.42 12.45 -2.10
CA VAL A 96 33.06 13.51 -3.06
C VAL A 96 32.96 14.85 -2.33
N THR A 97 32.30 14.85 -1.18
CA THR A 97 32.04 16.05 -0.36
C THR A 97 33.08 16.26 0.74
N GLU A 98 33.92 15.27 1.01
CA GLU A 98 34.90 15.22 2.10
C GLU A 98 34.26 15.36 3.49
N GLN A 99 32.95 15.09 3.59
CA GLN A 99 32.21 15.13 4.85
C GLN A 99 32.39 13.84 5.64
N VAL A 100 32.57 13.98 6.95
CA VAL A 100 32.69 12.87 7.89
C VAL A 100 31.49 12.85 8.81
N SER A 101 30.83 11.70 8.91
CA SER A 101 29.70 11.49 9.83
C SER A 101 30.01 10.37 10.79
N VAL A 102 29.69 10.58 12.08
CA VAL A 102 29.95 9.61 13.15
C VAL A 102 28.63 9.21 13.79
N ARG A 103 28.45 7.91 14.02
CA ARG A 103 27.31 7.33 14.75
C ARG A 103 27.81 6.43 15.86
N GLN A 104 27.26 6.61 17.05
CA GLN A 104 27.56 5.81 18.23
C GLN A 104 26.44 4.81 18.50
N TYR A 105 26.82 3.56 18.76
CA TYR A 105 25.92 2.43 18.99
C TYR A 105 26.16 1.75 20.34
N HIS A 106 27.19 2.13 21.11
CA HIS A 106 27.51 1.53 22.42
C HIS A 106 26.38 1.59 23.46
N ASN A 107 25.46 2.57 23.35
CA ASN A 107 24.28 2.69 24.21
C ASN A 107 22.99 2.18 23.51
N SER A 108 23.09 1.59 22.32
CA SER A 108 21.93 1.04 21.62
C SER A 108 21.47 -0.24 22.32
N HIS A 109 20.17 -0.35 22.58
CA HIS A 109 19.57 -1.59 23.08
C HIS A 109 19.46 -2.68 22.01
N ASN A 110 19.66 -2.33 20.73
CA ASN A 110 19.63 -3.27 19.61
C ASN A 110 20.67 -2.89 18.53
N PRO A 111 21.98 -3.03 18.82
CA PRO A 111 23.01 -2.68 17.86
C PRO A 111 23.05 -3.69 16.70
N PRO A 112 23.50 -3.27 15.51
CA PRO A 112 23.87 -4.20 14.45
C PRO A 112 24.96 -5.17 14.91
N ILE A 113 24.92 -6.40 14.44
CA ILE A 113 25.93 -7.44 14.75
C ILE A 113 26.56 -8.00 13.47
N LEU A 114 27.72 -8.64 13.61
CA LEU A 114 28.39 -9.31 12.49
C LEU A 114 28.11 -10.81 12.43
N HIS A 115 27.97 -11.30 11.20
CA HIS A 115 27.87 -12.72 10.87
C HIS A 115 28.92 -13.10 9.85
N ARG A 116 29.32 -14.37 9.87
CA ARG A 116 30.29 -14.94 8.92
C ARG A 116 31.65 -14.26 9.02
N LYS A 117 32.23 -14.24 10.22
CA LYS A 117 33.45 -13.47 10.49
C LYS A 117 34.64 -13.91 9.64
N GLU A 118 34.69 -15.18 9.25
CA GLU A 118 35.71 -15.75 8.37
C GLU A 118 35.77 -15.05 7.00
N THR A 119 34.67 -14.43 6.56
CA THR A 119 34.63 -13.71 5.28
C THR A 119 35.31 -12.34 5.30
N PHE A 120 35.59 -11.78 6.48
CA PHE A 120 36.22 -10.44 6.58
C PHE A 120 37.74 -10.50 6.73
N VAL A 121 38.30 -11.65 7.12
CA VAL A 121 39.71 -11.85 7.46
C VAL A 121 40.42 -12.77 6.45
N HIS A 122 41.76 -12.82 6.49
CA HIS A 122 42.55 -13.75 5.67
C HIS A 122 42.53 -15.18 6.26
N GLU A 123 42.81 -16.21 5.45
CA GLU A 123 42.86 -17.62 5.89
C GLU A 123 43.92 -17.90 6.98
N ASN A 124 44.97 -17.07 7.04
CA ASN A 124 46.03 -17.12 8.05
C ASN A 124 45.66 -16.39 9.36
N TYR A 125 44.46 -15.81 9.45
CA TYR A 125 44.03 -15.11 10.66
C TYR A 125 43.92 -16.12 11.82
N PRO A 126 44.43 -15.81 13.03
CA PRO A 126 44.53 -16.79 14.12
C PRO A 126 43.22 -17.53 14.46
N LEU A 127 42.07 -16.85 14.33
CA LEU A 127 40.74 -17.41 14.61
C LEU A 127 39.94 -17.79 13.34
N TYR A 128 40.56 -17.79 12.16
CA TYR A 128 39.87 -18.07 10.89
C TYR A 128 39.10 -19.39 10.93
N GLN A 129 39.78 -20.48 11.33
CA GLN A 129 39.16 -21.81 11.37
C GLN A 129 37.99 -21.86 12.35
N THR A 130 38.14 -21.25 13.53
CA THR A 130 37.07 -21.14 14.53
C THR A 130 35.83 -20.43 13.96
N PHE A 131 36.02 -19.31 13.25
CA PHE A 131 34.91 -18.58 12.64
C PHE A 131 34.24 -19.38 11.50
N ALA A 132 35.05 -20.04 10.66
CA ALA A 132 34.54 -20.84 9.54
C ALA A 132 33.75 -22.07 10.01
N GLU A 133 34.21 -22.73 11.07
CA GLU A 133 33.50 -23.85 11.70
C GLU A 133 32.17 -23.42 12.32
N LEU A 134 32.14 -22.29 13.02
CA LEU A 134 30.90 -21.71 13.56
C LEU A 134 29.90 -21.45 12.44
N THR A 135 30.29 -20.69 11.41
CA THR A 135 29.43 -20.39 10.26
C THR A 135 28.90 -21.66 9.61
N LYS A 136 29.74 -22.68 9.44
CA LYS A 136 29.31 -23.97 8.86
C LYS A 136 28.20 -24.63 9.69
N LYS A 137 28.33 -24.63 11.02
CA LYS A 137 27.32 -25.18 11.93
C LYS A 137 26.02 -24.36 11.90
N GLU A 138 26.13 -23.04 11.87
CA GLU A 138 24.96 -22.15 11.80
C GLU A 138 24.18 -22.27 10.48
N VAL A 139 24.89 -22.41 9.36
CA VAL A 139 24.27 -22.71 8.06
C VAL A 139 23.59 -24.08 8.09
N ALA A 140 24.22 -25.11 8.66
CA ALA A 140 23.64 -26.44 8.72
C ALA A 140 22.35 -26.49 9.56
N LEU A 141 22.21 -25.59 10.54
CA LEU A 141 21.02 -25.42 11.37
C LEU A 141 20.00 -24.43 10.78
N GLY A 142 20.25 -23.86 9.60
CA GLY A 142 19.37 -22.87 8.97
C GLY A 142 19.34 -21.49 9.65
N LEU A 143 20.22 -21.24 10.64
CA LEU A 143 20.25 -19.98 11.39
C LEU A 143 20.58 -18.78 10.51
N LEU A 144 21.28 -18.99 9.39
CA LEU A 144 21.72 -17.94 8.47
C LEU A 144 20.88 -17.85 7.18
N ASP A 145 19.77 -18.59 7.08
CA ASP A 145 18.97 -18.68 5.84
C ASP A 145 18.21 -17.39 5.54
N ASN A 146 17.74 -16.68 6.57
CA ASN A 146 17.01 -15.44 6.42
C ASN A 146 17.84 -14.22 6.83
N SER A 147 18.70 -13.79 5.91
CA SER A 147 19.63 -12.66 6.13
C SER A 147 18.95 -11.32 6.46
N ARG A 148 17.62 -11.18 6.28
CA ARG A 148 16.86 -9.96 6.57
C ARG A 148 16.54 -9.77 8.06
N HIS A 149 16.58 -10.84 8.87
CA HIS A 149 16.15 -10.81 10.27
C HIS A 149 17.23 -11.26 11.25
N ILE A 150 18.50 -11.24 10.84
CA ILE A 150 19.63 -11.61 11.72
C ILE A 150 20.58 -10.44 11.95
N GLY A 151 20.30 -9.27 11.38
CA GLY A 151 21.25 -8.15 11.32
C GLY A 151 21.45 -7.41 12.65
N THR A 152 20.58 -7.60 13.64
CA THR A 152 20.63 -6.92 14.94
C THR A 152 20.64 -7.90 16.11
N LEU A 153 21.23 -7.46 17.25
CA LEU A 153 21.43 -8.29 18.43
C LEU A 153 20.14 -8.94 18.94
N GLN A 154 19.05 -8.19 19.02
CA GLN A 154 17.77 -8.69 19.53
C GLN A 154 17.16 -9.75 18.61
N GLU A 155 17.21 -9.54 17.29
CA GLU A 155 16.65 -10.48 16.33
C GLU A 155 17.44 -11.79 16.31
N TRP A 156 18.76 -11.70 16.43
CA TRP A 156 19.65 -12.86 16.52
C TRP A 156 19.49 -13.65 17.82
N THR A 157 19.48 -12.95 18.97
CA THR A 157 19.24 -13.58 20.28
C THR A 157 17.90 -14.30 20.30
N ARG A 158 16.88 -13.71 19.68
CA ARG A 158 15.55 -14.31 19.53
C ARG A 158 15.58 -15.57 18.66
N LEU A 159 16.30 -15.56 17.54
CA LEU A 159 16.43 -16.73 16.66
C LEU A 159 17.11 -17.90 17.39
N LEU A 160 18.22 -17.63 18.08
CA LEU A 160 18.92 -18.65 18.89
C LEU A 160 17.98 -19.25 19.95
N LEU A 161 17.21 -18.41 20.65
CA LEU A 161 16.25 -18.85 21.65
C LEU A 161 15.08 -19.67 21.06
N GLN A 162 14.61 -19.33 19.85
CA GLN A 162 13.57 -20.07 19.14
C GLN A 162 14.03 -21.48 18.74
N GLU A 163 15.25 -21.60 18.25
CA GLU A 163 15.83 -22.88 17.84
C GLU A 163 16.32 -23.72 19.04
N GLY A 164 16.26 -23.17 20.27
CA GLY A 164 16.74 -23.85 21.48
C GLY A 164 18.26 -24.00 21.52
N VAL A 165 18.96 -23.09 20.84
CA VAL A 165 20.40 -23.13 20.61
C VAL A 165 21.05 -21.95 21.33
N SER A 166 22.27 -22.16 21.82
CA SER A 166 23.11 -21.12 22.43
C SER A 166 24.49 -21.14 21.80
N LEU A 167 25.24 -20.06 21.99
CA LEU A 167 26.63 -19.96 21.56
C LEU A 167 27.53 -19.88 22.77
N VAL A 168 28.51 -20.77 22.85
CA VAL A 168 29.54 -20.80 23.89
C VAL A 168 30.89 -20.89 23.18
N ASP A 169 31.75 -19.90 23.38
CA ASP A 169 33.11 -19.83 22.80
C ASP A 169 33.17 -20.19 21.29
N HIS A 170 32.35 -19.51 20.48
CA HIS A 170 32.22 -19.74 19.02
C HIS A 170 31.78 -21.16 18.64
N HIS A 171 31.14 -21.87 19.55
CA HIS A 171 30.52 -23.15 19.28
C HIS A 171 29.02 -23.09 19.54
N VAL A 172 28.29 -23.74 18.63
CA VAL A 172 26.88 -23.98 18.79
C VAL A 172 26.67 -25.06 19.85
N ALA A 173 25.94 -24.71 20.91
CA ALA A 173 25.63 -25.59 22.03
C ALA A 173 24.12 -25.72 22.20
N CYS A 174 23.64 -26.96 22.36
CA CYS A 174 22.30 -27.26 22.86
C CYS A 174 22.41 -27.46 24.38
N PRO A 175 21.83 -26.60 25.22
CA PRO A 175 21.94 -26.79 26.66
C PRO A 175 21.23 -28.09 27.06
N VAL A 176 21.93 -29.01 27.73
CA VAL A 176 21.39 -30.32 28.17
C VAL A 176 20.33 -30.13 29.28
N ASP A 177 20.43 -29.01 30.02
CA ASP A 177 19.46 -28.54 31.02
C ASP A 177 18.56 -27.42 30.49
N SER A 178 18.49 -27.23 29.16
CA SER A 178 17.55 -26.26 28.59
C SER A 178 16.14 -26.74 28.91
N PRO A 179 15.27 -25.91 29.51
CA PRO A 179 13.90 -26.27 29.83
C PRO A 179 13.08 -26.39 28.54
N VAL A 180 13.33 -27.43 27.75
CA VAL A 180 12.49 -27.82 26.59
C VAL A 180 11.14 -28.38 27.06
N ALA A 181 10.87 -28.41 28.36
CA ALA A 181 9.58 -28.83 28.94
C ALA A 181 8.79 -27.71 29.65
N GLN A 182 9.28 -26.47 29.70
CA GLN A 182 8.48 -25.35 30.17
C GLN A 182 8.71 -24.15 29.26
N LYS A 183 7.91 -24.04 28.19
CA LYS A 183 7.53 -22.72 27.67
C LYS A 183 7.22 -21.87 28.90
N GLN A 184 8.03 -20.87 29.23
CA GLN A 184 7.50 -19.70 29.92
C GLN A 184 6.53 -19.06 28.91
N THR A 185 5.34 -19.65 28.79
CA THR A 185 4.19 -18.99 28.23
C THR A 185 3.99 -17.77 29.09
N ILE A 186 4.48 -16.62 28.64
CA ILE A 186 3.78 -15.38 28.97
C ILE A 186 2.32 -15.69 28.64
N LEU A 187 1.47 -15.73 29.65
CA LEU A 187 0.05 -16.00 29.45
C LEU A 187 -0.49 -14.82 28.63
N ILE A 188 -0.56 -14.99 27.31
CA ILE A 188 -1.05 -13.96 26.43
C ILE A 188 -2.57 -13.94 26.56
N GLU A 189 -3.07 -12.86 27.13
CA GLU A 189 -4.49 -12.66 27.36
C GLU A 189 -5.15 -12.13 26.08
N ARG A 190 -5.18 -12.94 25.01
CA ARG A 190 -5.70 -12.55 23.68
C ARG A 190 -7.08 -11.89 23.74
N HIS A 191 -7.92 -12.35 24.66
CA HIS A 191 -9.26 -11.80 24.90
C HIS A 191 -9.25 -10.30 25.24
N LYS A 192 -8.17 -9.76 25.82
CA LYS A 192 -8.01 -8.32 26.12
C LYS A 192 -7.71 -7.45 24.90
N ALA A 193 -7.37 -8.05 23.75
CA ALA A 193 -7.19 -7.32 22.50
C ALA A 193 -8.53 -6.97 21.82
N ALA A 194 -9.63 -7.62 22.20
CA ALA A 194 -10.96 -7.32 21.67
C ALA A 194 -11.42 -5.93 22.13
N LEU A 195 -11.59 -5.00 21.19
CA LEU A 195 -12.11 -3.66 21.47
C LEU A 195 -13.64 -3.69 21.68
N LYS A 196 -14.10 -3.11 22.78
CA LYS A 196 -15.52 -2.76 22.96
C LYS A 196 -15.81 -1.50 22.14
N ARG A 197 -16.58 -1.66 21.07
CA ARG A 197 -17.05 -0.56 20.21
C ARG A 197 -18.56 -0.68 19.97
N SER A 198 -19.18 0.39 19.50
CA SER A 198 -20.62 0.46 19.18
C SER A 198 -20.92 0.43 17.67
N GLU A 199 -19.89 0.30 16.84
CA GLU A 199 -19.98 0.35 15.38
C GLU A 199 -19.38 -0.91 14.74
N LEU A 200 -19.67 -1.12 13.45
CA LEU A 200 -19.01 -2.14 12.64
C LEU A 200 -17.49 -1.98 12.63
N SER A 201 -16.77 -3.11 12.60
CA SER A 201 -15.34 -3.14 12.29
C SER A 201 -15.10 -2.53 10.94
N ARG A 202 -13.92 -1.92 10.84
CA ARG A 202 -13.38 -1.40 9.59
C ARG A 202 -13.43 -2.41 8.43
N PRO A 203 -12.92 -3.66 8.55
CA PRO A 203 -13.06 -4.69 7.51
C PRO A 203 -14.51 -4.97 7.09
N VAL A 204 -15.44 -5.11 8.03
CA VAL A 204 -16.84 -5.44 7.71
C VAL A 204 -17.57 -4.23 7.10
N ARG A 205 -17.30 -3.02 7.58
CA ARG A 205 -17.82 -1.77 7.00
C ARG A 205 -17.41 -1.60 5.54
N ILE A 206 -16.13 -1.82 5.23
CA ILE A 206 -15.60 -1.76 3.86
C ILE A 206 -16.33 -2.77 2.96
N ALA A 207 -16.55 -4.00 3.44
CA ALA A 207 -17.27 -5.01 2.66
C ALA A 207 -18.74 -4.63 2.42
N LEU A 208 -19.38 -3.99 3.39
CA LEU A 208 -20.75 -3.49 3.27
C LEU A 208 -20.85 -2.32 2.28
N GLU A 209 -19.96 -1.33 2.39
CA GLU A 209 -19.89 -0.17 1.48
C GLU A 209 -19.50 -0.55 0.04
N ALA A 210 -18.86 -1.71 -0.12
CA ALA A 210 -18.53 -2.29 -1.41
C ALA A 210 -19.66 -3.10 -2.06
N ASP A 211 -20.88 -3.09 -1.49
CA ASP A 211 -22.06 -3.82 -1.95
C ASP A 211 -21.83 -5.35 -2.09
N LEU A 212 -20.98 -5.93 -1.24
CA LEU A 212 -20.71 -7.38 -1.24
C LEU A 212 -21.84 -8.18 -0.59
N PHE A 213 -22.56 -7.57 0.34
CA PHE A 213 -23.74 -8.13 0.97
C PHE A 213 -24.95 -7.95 0.03
N ARG A 214 -25.53 -9.07 -0.37
CA ARG A 214 -26.76 -9.15 -1.18
C ARG A 214 -27.90 -9.70 -0.33
N GLU A 215 -29.13 -9.50 -0.75
CA GLU A 215 -30.29 -10.12 -0.09
C GLU A 215 -30.07 -11.63 0.10
N GLY A 216 -30.33 -12.13 1.31
CA GLY A 216 -30.10 -13.52 1.70
C GLY A 216 -28.66 -13.90 2.05
N THR A 217 -27.69 -12.97 1.97
CA THR A 217 -26.29 -13.24 2.33
C THR A 217 -26.17 -13.62 3.81
N THR A 218 -25.46 -14.70 4.09
CA THR A 218 -25.10 -15.17 5.43
C THR A 218 -23.71 -14.68 5.84
N PHE A 219 -23.54 -14.33 7.11
CA PHE A 219 -22.29 -13.77 7.66
C PHE A 219 -21.81 -14.57 8.89
N PHE A 220 -20.51 -14.88 8.95
CA PHE A 220 -19.90 -15.52 10.10
C PHE A 220 -18.66 -14.75 10.57
N ASP A 221 -18.60 -14.40 11.85
CA ASP A 221 -17.47 -13.69 12.44
C ASP A 221 -16.58 -14.64 13.26
N TYR A 222 -15.37 -14.91 12.75
CA TYR A 222 -14.38 -15.82 13.34
C TYR A 222 -13.47 -15.04 14.29
N GLY A 223 -13.58 -15.32 15.60
CA GLY A 223 -12.96 -14.52 16.64
C GLY A 223 -13.76 -13.25 16.93
N CYS A 224 -15.08 -13.36 17.06
CA CYS A 224 -15.99 -12.22 17.11
C CYS A 224 -15.84 -11.33 18.37
N GLY A 225 -15.06 -11.75 19.37
CA GLY A 225 -14.99 -11.10 20.68
C GLY A 225 -16.38 -10.97 21.31
N CYS A 226 -16.73 -9.74 21.69
CA CYS A 226 -18.06 -9.41 22.24
C CYS A 226 -19.21 -9.54 21.20
N GLY A 227 -18.92 -9.64 19.90
CA GLY A 227 -19.91 -9.87 18.85
C GLY A 227 -20.64 -8.62 18.34
N GLU A 228 -19.99 -7.46 18.34
CA GLU A 228 -20.62 -6.21 17.84
C GLU A 228 -20.91 -6.26 16.33
N ASP A 229 -20.00 -6.84 15.52
CA ASP A 229 -20.21 -6.96 14.07
C ASP A 229 -21.43 -7.83 13.75
N ILE A 230 -21.60 -8.92 14.49
CA ILE A 230 -22.78 -9.80 14.39
C ILE A 230 -24.06 -9.01 14.68
N LYS A 231 -24.07 -8.19 15.73
CA LYS A 231 -25.22 -7.40 16.12
C LYS A 231 -25.59 -6.38 15.03
N GLN A 232 -24.62 -5.63 14.54
CA GLN A 232 -24.82 -4.60 13.53
C GLN A 232 -25.27 -5.19 12.20
N ILE A 233 -24.65 -6.28 11.72
CA ILE A 233 -25.03 -6.95 10.48
C ILE A 233 -26.47 -7.50 10.54
N LYS A 234 -26.94 -7.97 11.71
CA LYS A 234 -28.36 -8.32 11.91
C LYS A 234 -29.29 -7.12 11.77
N THR A 235 -28.88 -5.94 12.27
CA THR A 235 -29.65 -4.70 12.10
C THR A 235 -29.76 -4.29 10.63
N TYR A 236 -28.78 -4.61 9.79
CA TYR A 236 -28.84 -4.44 8.33
C TYR A 236 -29.68 -5.53 7.61
N GLY A 237 -30.28 -6.48 8.34
CA GLY A 237 -31.20 -7.48 7.79
C GLY A 237 -30.55 -8.79 7.32
N TYR A 238 -29.27 -9.02 7.62
CA TYR A 238 -28.56 -10.23 7.22
C TYR A 238 -28.51 -11.28 8.34
N ALA A 239 -28.50 -12.56 7.96
CA ALA A 239 -28.28 -13.64 8.89
C ALA A 239 -26.80 -13.64 9.34
N ALA A 240 -26.56 -13.51 10.64
CA ALA A 240 -25.20 -13.47 11.18
C ALA A 240 -25.02 -14.37 12.42
N SER A 241 -23.92 -15.12 12.44
CA SER A 241 -23.42 -15.87 13.60
C SER A 241 -21.92 -15.62 13.78
N GLY A 242 -21.31 -16.17 14.83
CA GLY A 242 -19.89 -16.02 15.05
C GLY A 242 -19.41 -16.72 16.31
N TRP A 243 -18.11 -16.99 16.33
CA TRP A 243 -17.44 -17.80 17.35
C TRP A 243 -16.25 -17.03 17.91
N ASP A 244 -15.96 -17.23 19.19
CA ASP A 244 -14.77 -16.69 19.83
C ASP A 244 -14.26 -17.68 20.88
N PRO A 245 -12.95 -17.97 20.95
CA PRO A 245 -12.42 -18.97 21.87
C PRO A 245 -12.62 -18.63 23.35
N PHE A 246 -12.86 -17.35 23.69
CA PHE A 246 -13.06 -16.89 25.06
C PHE A 246 -14.52 -16.46 25.31
N TYR A 247 -15.05 -15.58 24.46
CA TYR A 247 -16.36 -14.96 24.68
C TYR A 247 -17.52 -15.87 24.24
N ARG A 248 -17.30 -16.76 23.28
CA ARG A 248 -18.33 -17.66 22.71
C ARG A 248 -17.77 -19.04 22.35
N PRO A 249 -17.15 -19.77 23.31
CA PRO A 249 -16.43 -21.01 23.01
C PRO A 249 -17.36 -22.15 22.56
N ASN A 250 -18.61 -22.13 23.04
CA ASN A 250 -19.60 -23.19 22.81
C ASN A 250 -20.45 -23.00 21.54
N THR A 251 -20.20 -21.94 20.76
CA THR A 251 -20.92 -21.72 19.49
C THR A 251 -20.33 -22.60 18.39
N SER A 252 -21.18 -23.20 17.55
CA SER A 252 -20.75 -23.97 16.38
C SER A 252 -20.01 -23.08 15.39
N LEU A 253 -18.93 -23.60 14.81
CA LEU A 253 -18.33 -23.04 13.60
C LEU A 253 -19.25 -23.38 12.42
N GLU A 254 -19.82 -22.36 11.79
CA GLU A 254 -20.80 -22.51 10.70
C GLU A 254 -20.26 -21.94 9.40
N SER A 255 -20.64 -22.56 8.28
CA SER A 255 -20.34 -22.01 6.98
C SER A 255 -21.23 -20.81 6.68
N ALA A 256 -20.67 -19.80 6.01
CA ALA A 256 -21.39 -18.60 5.59
C ALA A 256 -20.88 -18.08 4.25
N ASP A 257 -21.70 -17.31 3.56
CA ASP A 257 -21.33 -16.62 2.32
C ASP A 257 -20.11 -15.72 2.56
N ILE A 258 -20.15 -14.93 3.63
CA ILE A 258 -19.07 -14.03 4.03
C ILE A 258 -18.56 -14.45 5.40
N VAL A 259 -17.26 -14.76 5.49
CA VAL A 259 -16.57 -15.00 6.76
C VAL A 259 -15.62 -13.85 7.05
N ASN A 260 -15.65 -13.32 8.26
CA ASN A 260 -14.70 -12.32 8.74
C ASN A 260 -13.66 -12.95 9.67
N LEU A 261 -12.38 -12.80 9.34
CA LEU A 261 -11.23 -13.09 10.20
C LEU A 261 -10.55 -11.76 10.57
N GLY A 262 -11.29 -10.95 11.32
CA GLY A 262 -10.94 -9.56 11.59
C GLY A 262 -9.94 -9.41 12.74
N TYR A 263 -8.71 -9.01 12.43
CA TYR A 263 -7.64 -8.72 13.40
C TYR A 263 -7.21 -9.90 14.29
N ILE A 264 -7.46 -11.12 13.85
CA ILE A 264 -7.13 -12.34 14.60
C ILE A 264 -5.68 -12.78 14.33
N ILE A 265 -5.25 -12.76 13.08
CA ILE A 265 -3.91 -13.22 12.69
C ILE A 265 -2.77 -12.35 13.26
N ASN A 266 -3.08 -11.15 13.76
CA ASN A 266 -2.11 -10.31 14.45
C ASN A 266 -2.06 -10.53 15.97
N VAL A 267 -3.03 -11.23 16.57
CA VAL A 267 -3.03 -11.50 18.02
C VAL A 267 -2.66 -12.94 18.38
N ILE A 268 -2.53 -13.82 17.38
CA ILE A 268 -2.03 -15.18 17.57
C ILE A 268 -0.50 -15.18 17.46
N GLU A 269 0.17 -15.45 18.57
CA GLU A 269 1.63 -15.52 18.69
C GLU A 269 2.23 -16.78 18.04
N ASP A 270 1.51 -17.90 18.07
CA ASP A 270 1.97 -19.18 17.53
C ASP A 270 1.72 -19.23 16.02
N ILE A 271 2.79 -19.39 15.24
CA ILE A 271 2.74 -19.33 13.77
C ILE A 271 1.89 -20.48 13.20
N ALA A 272 1.97 -21.67 13.79
CA ALA A 272 1.21 -22.83 13.33
C ALA A 272 -0.29 -22.65 13.63
N GLU A 273 -0.64 -22.15 14.81
CA GLU A 273 -2.02 -21.81 15.17
C GLU A 273 -2.56 -20.69 14.28
N ARG A 274 -1.76 -19.66 14.00
CA ARG A 274 -2.12 -18.54 13.11
C ARG A 274 -2.44 -19.03 11.70
N ARG A 275 -1.61 -19.94 11.17
CA ARG A 275 -1.85 -20.61 9.88
C ARG A 275 -3.14 -21.43 9.93
N GLN A 276 -3.34 -22.21 10.99
CA GLN A 276 -4.52 -23.05 11.14
C GLN A 276 -5.82 -22.24 11.27
N ALA A 277 -5.81 -21.11 11.97
CA ALA A 277 -6.95 -20.21 12.09
C ALA A 277 -7.37 -19.66 10.72
N LEU A 278 -6.39 -19.25 9.90
CA LEU A 278 -6.62 -18.78 8.53
C LEU A 278 -7.24 -19.88 7.65
N ILE A 279 -6.69 -21.10 7.69
CA ILE A 279 -7.24 -22.26 6.96
C ILE A 279 -8.66 -22.61 7.42
N LYS A 280 -8.93 -22.59 8.73
CA LYS A 280 -10.26 -22.85 9.28
C LYS A 280 -11.27 -21.80 8.83
N ALA A 281 -10.95 -20.52 8.94
CA ALA A 281 -11.83 -19.45 8.48
C ALA A 281 -12.14 -19.58 6.97
N TRP A 282 -11.12 -19.93 6.17
CA TRP A 282 -11.32 -20.20 4.75
C TRP A 282 -12.27 -21.39 4.52
N SER A 283 -12.11 -22.49 5.26
CA SER A 283 -12.98 -23.68 5.11
C SER A 283 -14.47 -23.39 5.36
N LEU A 284 -14.80 -22.41 6.20
CA LEU A 284 -16.18 -21.96 6.47
C LEU A 284 -16.72 -21.00 5.39
N THR A 285 -15.84 -20.46 4.55
CA THR A 285 -16.19 -19.44 3.57
C THR A 285 -16.82 -20.05 2.32
N GLN A 286 -18.05 -19.65 2.00
CA GLN A 286 -18.75 -20.07 0.78
C GLN A 286 -18.53 -19.11 -0.39
N ARG A 287 -18.36 -17.80 -0.15
CA ARG A 287 -18.11 -16.80 -1.21
C ARG A 287 -16.89 -15.92 -0.94
N ILE A 288 -16.84 -15.20 0.18
CA ILE A 288 -15.83 -14.16 0.45
C ILE A 288 -15.26 -14.30 1.86
N LEU A 289 -13.93 -14.39 1.97
CA LEU A 289 -13.23 -14.30 3.24
C LEU A 289 -12.64 -12.89 3.38
N ILE A 290 -13.01 -12.19 4.45
CA ILE A 290 -12.44 -10.91 4.84
C ILE A 290 -11.32 -11.19 5.84
N ILE A 291 -10.11 -10.69 5.56
CA ILE A 291 -8.94 -10.88 6.43
C ILE A 291 -8.40 -9.51 6.77
N SER A 292 -8.19 -9.23 8.06
CA SER A 292 -7.53 -8.01 8.47
C SER A 292 -6.46 -8.23 9.53
N ALA A 293 -5.42 -7.39 9.48
CA ALA A 293 -4.37 -7.32 10.49
C ALA A 293 -3.94 -5.86 10.71
N GLN A 294 -3.25 -5.59 11.82
CA GLN A 294 -2.61 -4.29 12.00
C GLN A 294 -1.38 -4.21 11.10
N VAL A 295 -1.24 -3.10 10.37
CA VAL A 295 -0.09 -2.81 9.52
C VAL A 295 0.85 -1.86 10.26
N LEU A 296 2.15 -2.09 10.14
CA LEU A 296 3.19 -1.27 10.76
C LEU A 296 3.15 0.13 10.11
N VAL A 297 2.77 1.10 10.93
CA VAL A 297 2.83 2.53 10.61
C VAL A 297 3.90 3.08 11.54
N ASP A 298 4.89 3.80 10.99
CA ASP A 298 6.13 4.23 11.67
C ASP A 298 5.83 5.18 12.86
N ASP A 299 5.31 4.64 13.95
CA ASP A 299 5.02 5.35 15.20
C ASP A 299 5.94 4.78 16.29
N ARG A 300 7.19 5.28 16.28
CA ARG A 300 8.31 4.85 17.13
C ARG A 300 8.16 5.25 18.61
N ARG A 301 6.94 5.26 19.16
CA ARG A 301 6.62 5.89 20.45
C ARG A 301 6.09 4.98 21.55
N ARG A 302 6.19 3.66 21.46
CA ARG A 302 5.71 2.79 22.54
C ARG A 302 6.78 1.83 23.04
N GLY A 303 7.07 1.93 24.35
CA GLY A 303 7.92 1.01 25.11
C GLY A 303 7.28 -0.38 25.18
N LEU A 304 7.35 -1.10 24.06
CA LEU A 304 6.78 -2.41 23.83
C LEU A 304 7.88 -3.48 23.98
N VAL A 305 7.53 -4.61 24.60
CA VAL A 305 8.45 -5.73 24.78
C VAL A 305 8.28 -6.68 23.59
N ALA A 306 9.36 -6.99 22.86
CA ALA A 306 9.28 -7.93 21.74
C ALA A 306 8.99 -9.37 22.24
N TYR A 307 8.12 -10.10 21.54
CA TYR A 307 7.79 -11.50 21.82
C TYR A 307 7.42 -12.21 20.51
N GLY A 308 8.05 -13.32 20.15
CA GLY A 308 7.81 -13.97 18.85
C GLY A 308 8.15 -13.05 17.67
N ASP A 309 7.27 -12.96 16.67
CA ASP A 309 7.39 -12.02 15.53
C ASP A 309 6.54 -10.74 15.68
N GLY A 310 6.19 -10.40 16.93
CA GLY A 310 5.40 -9.23 17.28
C GLY A 310 5.83 -8.63 18.61
N VAL A 311 4.95 -7.85 19.21
CA VAL A 311 5.17 -7.20 20.51
C VAL A 311 4.13 -7.63 21.53
N VAL A 312 4.54 -7.78 22.78
CA VAL A 312 3.63 -7.86 23.93
C VAL A 312 3.38 -6.44 24.42
N THR A 313 2.10 -6.08 24.50
CA THR A 313 1.67 -4.80 25.04
C THR A 313 1.66 -4.81 26.57
N ASN A 314 1.58 -3.63 27.21
CA ASN A 314 1.41 -3.49 28.66
C ASN A 314 0.15 -4.17 29.23
N ARG A 315 -0.76 -4.67 28.36
CA ARG A 315 -1.94 -5.44 28.74
C ARG A 315 -1.74 -6.96 28.61
N ASN A 316 -0.50 -7.44 28.45
CA ASN A 316 -0.14 -8.83 28.21
C ASN A 316 -0.83 -9.44 26.96
N THR A 317 -1.05 -8.62 25.93
CA THR A 317 -1.57 -9.08 24.61
C THR A 317 -0.45 -9.11 23.59
N PHE A 318 -0.38 -10.14 22.74
CA PHE A 318 0.52 -10.18 21.59
C PHE A 318 -0.07 -9.37 20.42
N GLN A 319 0.80 -8.68 19.69
CA GLN A 319 0.44 -7.90 18.52
C GLN A 319 1.55 -7.97 17.48
N LYS A 320 1.28 -8.60 16.33
CA LYS A 320 2.11 -8.49 15.14
C LYS A 320 1.66 -7.30 14.30
N TYR A 321 2.62 -6.51 13.83
CA TYR A 321 2.41 -5.47 12.84
C TYR A 321 2.97 -5.97 11.51
N TYR A 322 2.12 -6.08 10.50
CA TYR A 322 2.51 -6.55 9.17
C TYR A 322 2.90 -5.38 8.28
N GLU A 323 3.76 -5.59 7.29
CA GLU A 323 3.72 -4.72 6.10
C GLU A 323 2.53 -5.10 5.21
N GLN A 324 2.02 -4.16 4.40
CA GLN A 324 0.87 -4.43 3.52
C GLN A 324 1.17 -5.62 2.57
N GLU A 325 2.35 -5.64 1.97
CA GLU A 325 2.77 -6.70 1.05
C GLU A 325 3.09 -8.01 1.79
N GLU A 326 3.70 -7.95 2.98
CA GLU A 326 3.93 -9.13 3.83
C GLU A 326 2.62 -9.85 4.15
N LEU A 327 1.59 -9.08 4.55
CA LEU A 327 0.27 -9.65 4.85
C LEU A 327 -0.34 -10.33 3.61
N LYS A 328 -0.25 -9.67 2.45
CA LYS A 328 -0.74 -10.24 1.19
C LYS A 328 -0.07 -11.57 0.88
N LEU A 329 1.26 -11.60 0.89
CA LEU A 329 2.05 -12.80 0.58
C LEU A 329 1.75 -13.93 1.55
N TYR A 330 1.63 -13.63 2.85
CA TYR A 330 1.24 -14.62 3.85
C TYR A 330 -0.13 -15.25 3.53
N ILE A 331 -1.14 -14.44 3.21
CA ILE A 331 -2.48 -14.93 2.86
C ILE A 331 -2.42 -15.82 1.61
N GLU A 332 -1.77 -15.34 0.55
CA GLU A 332 -1.69 -16.05 -0.73
C GLU A 332 -0.91 -17.37 -0.63
N GLN A 333 0.16 -17.42 0.17
CA GLN A 333 0.94 -18.64 0.41
C GLN A 333 0.20 -19.67 1.26
N VAL A 334 -0.64 -19.24 2.21
CA VAL A 334 -1.40 -20.15 3.07
C VAL A 334 -2.63 -20.69 2.35
N LEU A 335 -3.34 -19.84 1.61
CA LEU A 335 -4.61 -20.19 0.98
C LEU A 335 -4.48 -20.64 -0.47
N GLU A 336 -3.34 -20.38 -1.13
CA GLU A 336 -3.11 -20.63 -2.56
C GLU A 336 -4.13 -19.93 -3.47
N VAL A 337 -4.69 -18.81 -2.99
CA VAL A 337 -5.67 -17.98 -3.69
C VAL A 337 -5.25 -16.52 -3.59
N GLU A 338 -5.43 -15.76 -4.67
CA GLU A 338 -5.08 -14.34 -4.74
C GLU A 338 -5.85 -13.51 -3.69
N ALA A 339 -5.14 -12.64 -2.97
CA ALA A 339 -5.70 -11.74 -1.98
C ALA A 339 -5.89 -10.33 -2.57
N ILE A 340 -7.14 -9.86 -2.60
CA ILE A 340 -7.50 -8.56 -3.19
C ILE A 340 -7.50 -7.48 -2.10
N PRO A 341 -6.67 -6.43 -2.21
CA PRO A 341 -6.66 -5.36 -1.21
C PRO A 341 -7.96 -4.56 -1.26
N ALA A 342 -8.57 -4.39 -0.07
CA ALA A 342 -9.78 -3.60 0.16
C ALA A 342 -9.55 -2.44 1.14
N GLY A 343 -8.38 -2.40 1.78
CA GLY A 343 -7.95 -1.34 2.69
C GLY A 343 -6.53 -1.59 3.19
N LEU A 344 -5.95 -0.61 3.89
CA LEU A 344 -4.68 -0.82 4.59
C LEU A 344 -4.86 -1.93 5.63
N GLY A 345 -4.13 -3.02 5.52
CA GLY A 345 -4.24 -4.21 6.37
C GLY A 345 -5.51 -5.02 6.17
N ILE A 346 -6.24 -4.84 5.05
CA ILE A 346 -7.52 -5.50 4.80
C ILE A 346 -7.53 -6.11 3.40
N TYR A 347 -7.78 -7.40 3.33
CA TYR A 347 -7.83 -8.21 2.12
C TYR A 347 -9.14 -8.99 2.00
N LEU A 348 -9.60 -9.16 0.77
CA LEU A 348 -10.72 -10.01 0.39
C LEU A 348 -10.20 -11.17 -0.44
N VAL A 349 -10.62 -12.39 -0.08
CA VAL A 349 -10.31 -13.62 -0.83
C VAL A 349 -11.62 -14.22 -1.31
N PHE A 350 -11.75 -14.43 -2.62
CA PHE A 350 -12.99 -14.89 -3.26
C PHE A 350 -12.90 -16.37 -3.60
N ARG A 351 -13.95 -17.13 -3.31
CA ARG A 351 -14.08 -18.54 -3.72
C ARG A 351 -14.22 -18.69 -5.23
N HIS A 352 -14.90 -17.74 -5.87
CA HIS A 352 -15.15 -17.74 -7.30
C HIS A 352 -14.39 -16.60 -7.99
N GLU A 353 -13.49 -16.95 -8.89
CA GLU A 353 -12.70 -15.98 -9.65
C GLU A 353 -13.57 -15.04 -10.51
N THR A 354 -14.73 -15.50 -10.99
CA THR A 354 -15.70 -14.64 -11.70
C THR A 354 -16.24 -13.52 -10.81
N GLU A 355 -16.43 -13.77 -9.52
CA GLU A 355 -16.90 -12.77 -8.55
C GLU A 355 -15.77 -11.80 -8.20
N ALA A 356 -14.55 -12.32 -8.05
CA ALA A 356 -13.33 -11.52 -7.89
C ALA A 356 -13.14 -10.52 -9.04
N GLU A 357 -13.28 -10.99 -10.28
CA GLU A 357 -13.12 -10.16 -11.46
C GLU A 357 -14.25 -9.15 -11.63
N PHE A 358 -15.49 -9.53 -11.29
CA PHE A 358 -16.60 -8.59 -11.23
C PHE A 358 -16.34 -7.47 -10.20
N PHE A 359 -15.84 -7.81 -9.01
CA PHE A 359 -15.47 -6.85 -7.97
C PHE A 359 -14.34 -5.90 -8.42
N ARG A 360 -13.33 -6.41 -9.13
CA ARG A 360 -12.26 -5.56 -9.70
C ARG A 360 -12.78 -4.60 -10.75
N ALA A 361 -13.63 -5.07 -11.66
CA ALA A 361 -14.19 -4.25 -12.73
C ALA A 361 -15.13 -3.16 -12.19
N SER A 362 -15.98 -3.50 -11.22
CA SER A 362 -16.96 -2.55 -10.66
C SER A 362 -16.30 -1.33 -10.02
N ARG A 363 -15.13 -1.50 -9.39
CA ARG A 363 -14.35 -0.41 -8.78
C ARG A 363 -13.76 0.60 -9.78
N LEU A 364 -13.76 0.26 -11.06
CA LEU A 364 -13.19 1.09 -12.12
C LEU A 364 -14.25 1.72 -13.01
N TYR A 365 -15.53 1.35 -12.86
CA TYR A 365 -16.60 1.95 -13.65
C TYR A 365 -16.89 3.39 -13.21
N SER A 366 -16.98 4.27 -14.20
CA SER A 366 -17.29 5.67 -13.98
C SER A 366 -18.78 5.87 -13.74
N ARG A 367 -19.16 6.78 -12.85
CA ARG A 367 -20.54 7.21 -12.66
C ARG A 367 -20.98 8.03 -13.88
N LEU A 368 -22.07 7.61 -14.50
CA LEU A 368 -22.62 8.23 -15.70
C LEU A 368 -24.10 8.52 -15.50
N SER A 369 -24.56 9.61 -16.08
CA SER A 369 -25.98 10.01 -16.09
C SER A 369 -26.62 9.60 -17.40
N THR A 370 -27.86 9.14 -17.33
CA THR A 370 -28.67 8.85 -18.52
C THR A 370 -28.97 10.16 -19.27
N PRO A 371 -28.76 10.21 -20.61
CA PRO A 371 -29.07 11.35 -21.45
C PRO A 371 -30.48 11.88 -21.26
N ARG A 372 -30.63 13.21 -21.25
CA ARG A 372 -31.93 13.84 -21.06
C ARG A 372 -32.74 13.80 -22.35
N ILE A 373 -34.05 13.66 -22.18
CA ILE A 373 -34.99 13.73 -23.30
C ILE A 373 -35.05 15.17 -23.82
N GLN A 374 -34.75 15.35 -25.10
CA GLN A 374 -34.76 16.64 -25.78
C GLN A 374 -36.12 16.83 -26.48
N GLY A 375 -37.05 17.49 -25.78
CA GLY A 375 -38.36 17.87 -26.31
C GLY A 375 -39.47 16.84 -26.09
N LYS A 376 -40.73 17.29 -26.27
CA LYS A 376 -41.92 16.42 -26.18
C LYS A 376 -42.13 15.69 -27.49
N ILE A 377 -41.50 14.52 -27.64
CA ILE A 377 -41.85 13.60 -28.73
C ILE A 377 -43.06 12.79 -28.26
N ARG A 378 -44.25 13.05 -28.84
CA ARG A 378 -45.51 12.37 -28.48
C ARG A 378 -45.34 10.85 -28.36
N ASN A 379 -44.61 10.25 -29.30
CA ASN A 379 -44.43 8.80 -29.35
C ASN A 379 -43.46 8.26 -28.29
N PHE A 380 -42.60 9.08 -27.66
CA PHE A 380 -41.67 8.59 -26.63
C PHE A 380 -42.32 8.55 -25.25
N GLU A 381 -43.12 9.57 -24.91
CA GLU A 381 -43.76 9.68 -23.59
C GLU A 381 -44.64 8.45 -23.29
N ASP A 382 -45.33 7.93 -24.30
CA ASP A 382 -46.19 6.73 -24.17
C ASP A 382 -45.41 5.46 -23.78
N TYR A 383 -44.11 5.39 -24.07
CA TYR A 383 -43.26 4.23 -23.78
C TYR A 383 -42.15 4.53 -22.76
N ARG A 384 -42.19 5.70 -22.12
CA ARG A 384 -41.11 6.15 -21.24
C ARG A 384 -40.78 5.14 -20.14
N ASP A 385 -41.80 4.63 -19.46
CA ASP A 385 -41.62 3.66 -18.37
C ASP A 385 -41.07 2.33 -18.89
N LEU A 386 -41.54 1.89 -20.07
CA LEU A 386 -41.07 0.65 -20.71
C LEU A 386 -39.61 0.75 -21.18
N LEU A 387 -39.19 1.93 -21.64
CA LEU A 387 -37.86 2.18 -22.20
C LEU A 387 -36.83 2.63 -21.16
N THR A 388 -37.25 3.15 -20.00
CA THR A 388 -36.35 3.58 -18.92
C THR A 388 -35.39 2.49 -18.47
N PRO A 389 -35.79 1.21 -18.27
CA PRO A 389 -34.86 0.13 -17.97
C PRO A 389 -33.79 -0.08 -19.05
N LEU A 390 -34.17 0.06 -20.34
CA LEU A 390 -33.24 -0.06 -21.46
C LEU A 390 -32.23 1.10 -21.50
N MET A 391 -32.69 2.33 -21.26
CA MET A 391 -31.84 3.51 -21.14
C MET A 391 -30.83 3.34 -19.99
N ASN A 392 -31.31 2.95 -18.80
CA ASN A 392 -30.46 2.71 -17.64
C ASN A 392 -29.43 1.60 -17.88
N PHE A 393 -29.83 0.53 -18.57
CA PHE A 393 -28.92 -0.53 -18.97
C PHE A 393 -27.81 0.02 -19.88
N TYR A 394 -28.17 0.79 -20.91
CA TYR A 394 -27.18 1.37 -21.82
C TYR A 394 -26.26 2.34 -21.08
N THR A 395 -26.76 3.20 -20.18
CA THR A 395 -25.93 4.08 -19.34
C THR A 395 -24.94 3.28 -18.48
N LYS A 396 -25.36 2.12 -17.97
CA LYS A 396 -24.51 1.24 -17.18
C LYS A 396 -23.47 0.49 -18.02
N ARG A 397 -23.75 0.15 -19.27
CA ARG A 397 -22.93 -0.77 -20.07
C ARG A 397 -22.25 -0.20 -21.30
N GLY A 398 -22.78 0.88 -21.85
CA GLY A 398 -22.35 1.45 -23.12
C GLY A 398 -22.76 0.62 -24.34
N ARG A 399 -23.66 -0.36 -24.18
CA ARG A 399 -24.16 -1.25 -25.23
C ARG A 399 -25.60 -1.67 -24.96
N LEU A 400 -26.25 -2.25 -25.98
CA LEU A 400 -27.58 -2.85 -25.83
C LEU A 400 -27.52 -4.18 -25.05
N PRO A 401 -28.61 -4.58 -24.38
CA PRO A 401 -28.67 -5.85 -23.64
C PRO A 401 -28.57 -7.07 -24.56
N ALA A 402 -27.86 -8.09 -24.09
CA ALA A 402 -27.95 -9.44 -24.59
C ALA A 402 -29.18 -10.16 -24.01
N LYS A 403 -29.50 -11.34 -24.53
CA LYS A 403 -30.63 -12.15 -24.05
C LYS A 403 -30.47 -12.47 -22.56
N GLY A 404 -31.51 -12.20 -21.77
CA GLY A 404 -31.55 -12.48 -20.33
C GLY A 404 -30.95 -11.39 -19.43
N GLU A 405 -30.37 -10.32 -19.99
CA GLU A 405 -29.77 -9.26 -19.18
C GLU A 405 -30.76 -8.20 -18.68
N LEU A 406 -31.99 -8.20 -19.19
CA LEU A 406 -33.01 -7.22 -18.82
C LEU A 406 -34.34 -7.92 -18.53
N THR A 407 -34.90 -7.69 -17.34
CA THR A 407 -36.19 -8.29 -16.94
C THR A 407 -37.34 -7.84 -17.82
N SER A 408 -37.29 -6.61 -18.36
CA SER A 408 -38.28 -6.08 -19.31
C SER A 408 -38.07 -6.53 -20.76
N GLU A 409 -37.22 -7.53 -21.02
CA GLU A 409 -36.94 -8.05 -22.38
C GLU A 409 -38.21 -8.43 -23.15
N ALA A 410 -39.10 -9.21 -22.54
CA ALA A 410 -40.31 -9.70 -23.19
C ALA A 410 -41.24 -8.55 -23.60
N ALA A 411 -41.49 -7.62 -22.67
CA ALA A 411 -42.36 -6.46 -22.92
C ALA A 411 -41.80 -5.54 -24.01
N ILE A 412 -40.49 -5.24 -23.98
CA ILE A 412 -39.85 -4.40 -25.00
C ILE A 412 -39.89 -5.08 -26.37
N LYS A 413 -39.64 -6.39 -26.43
CA LYS A 413 -39.68 -7.13 -27.70
C LYS A 413 -41.09 -7.33 -28.23
N GLN A 414 -42.11 -7.41 -27.39
CA GLN A 414 -43.50 -7.45 -27.84
C GLN A 414 -43.88 -6.17 -28.58
N GLU A 415 -43.52 -5.01 -28.03
CA GLU A 415 -43.85 -3.71 -28.61
C GLU A 415 -42.95 -3.35 -29.81
N PHE A 416 -41.63 -3.43 -29.64
CA PHE A 416 -40.66 -2.93 -30.61
C PHE A 416 -40.00 -4.01 -31.47
N ARG A 417 -40.30 -5.30 -31.24
CA ARG A 417 -39.68 -6.49 -31.86
C ARG A 417 -38.21 -6.73 -31.51
N SER A 418 -37.43 -5.69 -31.19
CA SER A 418 -36.00 -5.78 -30.85
C SER A 418 -35.50 -4.57 -30.05
N TYR A 419 -34.41 -4.74 -29.29
CA TYR A 419 -33.76 -3.63 -28.59
C TYR A 419 -33.26 -2.53 -29.52
N GLN A 420 -32.77 -2.88 -30.72
CA GLN A 420 -32.28 -1.90 -31.69
C GLN A 420 -33.40 -0.95 -32.15
N ARG A 421 -34.60 -1.48 -32.41
CA ARG A 421 -35.77 -0.68 -32.78
C ARG A 421 -36.25 0.19 -31.62
N ALA A 422 -36.31 -0.37 -30.41
CA ALA A 422 -36.63 0.38 -29.20
C ALA A 422 -35.65 1.53 -28.97
N PHE A 423 -34.35 1.26 -29.12
CA PHE A 423 -33.29 2.24 -28.92
C PHE A 423 -33.25 3.31 -30.02
N LYS A 424 -33.69 2.99 -31.24
CA LYS A 424 -33.86 4.00 -32.29
C LYS A 424 -34.87 5.08 -31.89
N LEU A 425 -35.94 4.72 -31.18
CA LEU A 425 -36.89 5.71 -30.64
C LEU A 425 -36.25 6.54 -29.52
N ILE A 426 -35.46 5.92 -28.64
CA ILE A 426 -34.66 6.65 -27.62
C ILE A 426 -33.75 7.69 -28.30
N LEU A 427 -33.02 7.31 -29.35
CA LEU A 427 -32.12 8.19 -30.09
C LEU A 427 -32.82 9.34 -30.81
N GLN A 428 -34.10 9.19 -31.15
CA GLN A 428 -34.90 10.30 -31.69
C GLN A 428 -35.27 11.31 -30.60
N ALA A 429 -35.42 10.84 -29.37
CA ALA A 429 -35.84 11.63 -28.21
C ALA A 429 -34.68 12.18 -27.36
N THR A 430 -33.42 11.84 -27.67
CA THR A 430 -32.24 12.19 -26.86
C THR A 430 -31.06 12.57 -27.76
N ASP A 431 -29.99 13.09 -27.16
CA ASP A 431 -28.75 13.37 -27.91
C ASP A 431 -27.95 12.08 -28.17
N ARG A 432 -27.73 11.76 -29.45
CA ARG A 432 -26.91 10.63 -29.85
C ARG A 432 -25.46 10.74 -29.35
N TYR A 433 -24.89 11.94 -29.33
CA TYR A 433 -23.49 12.12 -28.92
C TYR A 433 -23.28 11.80 -27.43
N GLU A 434 -24.30 12.01 -26.58
CA GLU A 434 -24.22 11.62 -25.17
C GLU A 434 -24.18 10.10 -25.00
N TRP A 435 -24.90 9.34 -25.85
CA TRP A 435 -24.84 7.87 -25.85
C TRP A 435 -23.51 7.33 -26.36
N ASP A 436 -22.97 7.93 -27.43
CA ASP A 436 -21.65 7.57 -27.96
C ASP A 436 -20.54 7.86 -26.91
N ALA A 437 -20.65 8.97 -26.18
CA ALA A 437 -19.75 9.31 -25.08
C ALA A 437 -19.83 8.29 -23.91
N ILE A 438 -21.03 7.78 -23.61
CA ILE A 438 -21.20 6.69 -22.62
C ILE A 438 -20.50 5.42 -23.09
N ALA A 439 -20.68 5.02 -24.35
CA ALA A 439 -20.05 3.84 -24.91
C ALA A 439 -18.52 3.94 -24.88
N GLU A 440 -17.97 5.09 -25.29
CA GLU A 440 -16.54 5.36 -25.23
C GLU A 440 -16.03 5.38 -23.78
N LYS A 441 -16.80 5.94 -22.84
CA LYS A 441 -16.39 5.92 -21.43
C LYS A 441 -16.30 4.49 -20.89
N ARG A 442 -17.24 3.62 -21.25
CA ARG A 442 -17.23 2.21 -20.86
C ARG A 442 -16.10 1.43 -21.51
N ARG A 443 -15.74 1.74 -22.76
CA ARG A 443 -14.50 1.26 -23.38
C ARG A 443 -13.29 1.65 -22.53
N GLN A 444 -13.16 2.92 -22.15
CA GLN A 444 -12.04 3.38 -21.33
C GLN A 444 -11.97 2.69 -19.96
N ASP A 445 -13.11 2.51 -19.28
CA ASP A 445 -13.17 1.79 -18.00
C ASP A 445 -12.67 0.35 -18.14
N LEU A 446 -13.12 -0.37 -19.18
CA LEU A 446 -12.68 -1.74 -19.48
C LEU A 446 -11.21 -1.82 -19.85
N LEU A 447 -10.67 -0.83 -20.57
CA LEU A 447 -9.25 -0.78 -20.89
C LEU A 447 -8.39 -0.66 -19.63
N VAL A 448 -8.78 0.22 -18.69
CA VAL A 448 -8.08 0.35 -17.40
C VAL A 448 -8.16 -0.95 -16.62
N TYR A 449 -9.33 -1.59 -16.55
CA TYR A 449 -9.51 -2.89 -15.91
C TYR A 449 -8.61 -3.98 -16.52
N LEU A 450 -8.64 -4.14 -17.84
CA LEU A 450 -7.83 -5.15 -18.55
C LEU A 450 -6.33 -4.86 -18.45
N ALA A 451 -5.92 -3.59 -18.48
CA ALA A 451 -4.53 -3.18 -18.34
C ALA A 451 -4.01 -3.54 -16.94
N LEU A 452 -4.74 -3.15 -15.89
CA LEU A 452 -4.43 -3.50 -14.51
C LEU A 452 -4.43 -5.02 -14.27
N GLY A 453 -5.28 -5.77 -14.98
CA GLY A 453 -5.29 -7.23 -14.94
C GLY A 453 -3.94 -7.89 -15.21
N LYS A 454 -3.02 -7.26 -15.96
CA LYS A 454 -1.71 -7.85 -16.27
C LYS A 454 -0.84 -8.09 -15.04
N PHE A 455 -0.97 -7.28 -13.98
CA PHE A 455 -0.17 -7.43 -12.76
C PHE A 455 -0.40 -8.75 -12.01
N SER A 456 -1.55 -9.41 -12.20
CA SER A 456 -1.87 -10.69 -11.55
C SER A 456 -2.21 -11.80 -12.55
N GLY A 457 -1.68 -11.72 -13.77
CA GLY A 457 -1.94 -12.73 -14.80
C GLY A 457 -3.34 -12.61 -15.40
N ARG A 458 -3.60 -11.47 -16.07
CA ARG A 458 -4.86 -11.05 -16.72
C ARG A 458 -5.85 -12.20 -16.96
N PRO A 459 -7.10 -12.10 -16.46
CA PRO A 459 -8.05 -13.21 -16.47
C PRO A 459 -8.34 -13.66 -17.90
N THR A 460 -8.29 -14.97 -18.14
CA THR A 460 -8.73 -15.51 -19.43
C THR A 460 -10.20 -15.20 -19.68
N ILE A 461 -10.62 -15.17 -20.95
CA ILE A 461 -12.03 -14.88 -21.30
C ILE A 461 -13.01 -15.79 -20.57
N ARG A 462 -12.65 -17.05 -20.26
CA ARG A 462 -13.54 -18.00 -19.57
C ARG A 462 -13.86 -17.57 -18.13
N LYS A 463 -12.89 -16.95 -17.46
CA LYS A 463 -12.94 -16.48 -16.07
C LYS A 463 -13.72 -15.17 -15.89
N LEU A 464 -14.03 -14.47 -16.99
CA LEU A 464 -14.87 -13.28 -16.96
C LEU A 464 -16.34 -13.66 -16.76
N SER A 465 -17.09 -12.79 -16.08
CA SER A 465 -18.54 -12.95 -15.96
C SER A 465 -19.23 -12.82 -17.34
N PRO A 466 -20.41 -13.44 -17.56
CA PRO A 466 -21.17 -13.33 -18.81
C PRO A 466 -21.36 -11.88 -19.29
N GLU A 467 -21.60 -11.00 -18.34
CA GLU A 467 -21.73 -9.57 -18.51
C GLU A 467 -20.49 -8.92 -19.14
N ILE A 468 -19.31 -9.13 -18.55
CA ILE A 468 -18.06 -8.53 -19.02
C ILE A 468 -17.69 -9.14 -20.38
N LYS A 469 -17.99 -10.43 -20.62
CA LYS A 469 -17.80 -11.07 -21.93
C LYS A 469 -18.61 -10.36 -23.02
N ALA A 470 -19.88 -10.06 -22.74
CA ALA A 470 -20.75 -9.33 -23.66
C ALA A 470 -20.28 -7.87 -23.84
N ASP A 471 -19.88 -7.21 -22.76
CA ASP A 471 -19.31 -5.85 -22.82
C ASP A 471 -18.08 -5.79 -23.75
N VAL A 472 -17.13 -6.72 -23.57
CA VAL A 472 -15.91 -6.78 -24.38
C VAL A 472 -16.22 -7.08 -25.85
N LYS A 473 -17.15 -8.01 -26.12
CA LYS A 473 -17.53 -8.38 -27.49
C LYS A 473 -18.13 -7.19 -28.23
N ASP A 474 -19.11 -6.51 -27.64
CA ASP A 474 -19.82 -5.44 -28.34
C ASP A 474 -19.01 -4.14 -28.40
N LEU A 475 -18.22 -3.85 -27.36
CA LEU A 475 -17.45 -2.62 -27.31
C LEU A 475 -16.12 -2.70 -28.06
N PHE A 476 -15.51 -3.88 -28.22
CA PHE A 476 -14.19 -4.04 -28.87
C PHE A 476 -14.15 -5.03 -30.03
N GLY A 477 -15.24 -5.77 -30.28
CA GLY A 477 -15.29 -6.86 -31.25
C GLY A 477 -14.77 -8.18 -30.69
N SER A 478 -13.60 -8.17 -30.05
CA SER A 478 -13.00 -9.36 -29.44
C SER A 478 -12.18 -9.09 -28.18
N TYR A 479 -12.10 -10.09 -27.32
CA TYR A 479 -11.24 -10.04 -26.12
C TYR A 479 -9.77 -9.84 -26.45
N LYS A 480 -9.29 -10.42 -27.56
CA LYS A 480 -7.91 -10.25 -28.03
C LYS A 480 -7.63 -8.79 -28.39
N GLN A 481 -8.52 -8.14 -29.13
CA GLN A 481 -8.35 -6.72 -29.49
C GLN A 481 -8.39 -5.82 -28.27
N ALA A 482 -9.32 -6.04 -27.34
CA ALA A 482 -9.38 -5.29 -26.08
C ALA A 482 -8.07 -5.42 -25.27
N CYS A 483 -7.52 -6.64 -25.19
CA CYS A 483 -6.23 -6.91 -24.56
C CYS A 483 -5.07 -6.18 -25.24
N THR A 484 -4.99 -6.20 -26.57
CA THR A 484 -3.92 -5.51 -27.32
C THR A 484 -3.94 -4.00 -27.02
N ILE A 485 -5.12 -3.38 -27.01
CA ILE A 485 -5.25 -1.95 -26.72
C ILE A 485 -4.87 -1.66 -25.26
N ALA A 486 -5.30 -2.51 -24.32
CA ALA A 486 -4.95 -2.39 -22.91
C ALA A 486 -3.43 -2.54 -22.67
N ASP A 487 -2.76 -3.41 -23.41
CA ASP A 487 -1.30 -3.60 -23.35
C ASP A 487 -0.56 -2.35 -23.85
N LEU A 488 -1.02 -1.75 -24.95
CA LEU A 488 -0.46 -0.47 -25.42
C LEU A 488 -0.65 0.66 -24.40
N LEU A 489 -1.82 0.71 -23.75
CA LEU A 489 -2.09 1.70 -22.70
C LEU A 489 -1.15 1.50 -21.50
N LEU A 490 -0.90 0.25 -21.09
CA LEU A 490 0.02 -0.08 -20.01
C LEU A 490 1.47 0.28 -20.35
N LEU A 491 1.93 0.04 -21.58
CA LEU A 491 3.25 0.49 -22.02
C LEU A 491 3.42 2.01 -21.92
N HIS A 492 2.37 2.76 -22.23
CA HIS A 492 2.39 4.22 -22.15
C HIS A 492 2.39 4.76 -20.71
N VAL A 493 2.02 3.97 -19.70
CA VAL A 493 1.92 4.47 -18.32
C VAL A 493 3.28 4.85 -17.74
N GLY A 494 4.35 4.18 -18.20
CA GLY A 494 5.74 4.48 -17.81
C GLY A 494 6.34 5.69 -18.54
N ASP A 495 5.67 6.24 -19.55
CA ASP A 495 6.14 7.41 -20.29
C ASP A 495 5.72 8.70 -19.58
N LEU A 496 6.56 9.18 -18.67
CA LEU A 496 6.30 10.38 -17.88
C LEU A 496 6.09 11.65 -18.74
N LYS A 497 6.59 11.70 -19.99
CA LYS A 497 6.30 12.83 -20.89
C LYS A 497 4.85 12.83 -21.35
N LYS A 498 4.28 11.65 -21.63
CA LYS A 498 2.84 11.50 -21.93
C LYS A 498 1.99 11.82 -20.72
N ILE A 499 2.38 11.36 -19.53
CA ILE A 499 1.69 11.70 -18.28
C ILE A 499 1.73 13.22 -18.07
N ALA A 500 2.90 13.86 -18.22
CA ALA A 500 3.05 15.31 -18.08
C ALA A 500 2.14 16.08 -19.06
N ASN A 501 2.12 15.70 -20.34
CA ASN A 501 1.25 16.34 -21.33
C ASN A 501 -0.23 16.23 -20.92
N LEU A 502 -0.71 15.04 -20.59
CA LEU A 502 -2.09 14.83 -20.15
C LEU A 502 -2.43 15.60 -18.88
N CYS A 503 -1.51 15.68 -17.92
CA CYS A 503 -1.69 16.47 -16.71
C CYS A 503 -1.78 17.97 -17.04
N GLN A 504 -0.88 18.49 -17.87
CA GLN A 504 -0.81 19.91 -18.22
C GLN A 504 -1.99 20.38 -19.07
N THR A 505 -2.52 19.53 -19.94
CA THR A 505 -3.70 19.85 -20.77
C THR A 505 -5.03 19.52 -20.07
N SER A 506 -5.00 18.97 -18.85
CA SER A 506 -6.22 18.59 -18.14
C SER A 506 -7.00 19.83 -17.68
N ASN A 507 -8.28 19.89 -18.05
CA ASN A 507 -9.21 20.90 -17.54
C ASN A 507 -9.67 20.63 -16.10
N ILE A 508 -9.34 19.44 -15.56
CA ILE A 508 -9.71 19.00 -14.22
C ILE A 508 -8.44 18.73 -13.43
N GLY A 509 -8.31 19.37 -12.27
CA GLY A 509 -7.19 19.21 -11.36
C GLY A 509 -6.35 20.47 -11.18
N LYS A 510 -5.87 20.65 -9.95
CA LYS A 510 -5.01 21.76 -9.56
C LYS A 510 -3.58 21.44 -9.97
N GLN A 511 -3.02 22.26 -10.87
CA GLN A 511 -1.62 22.17 -11.26
C GLN A 511 -0.71 22.54 -10.09
N LEU A 512 0.29 21.70 -9.84
CA LEU A 512 1.34 21.85 -8.85
C LEU A 512 2.70 21.72 -9.55
N ASP A 513 3.77 22.07 -8.85
CA ASP A 513 5.11 21.84 -9.39
C ASP A 513 5.37 20.32 -9.54
N GLY A 514 5.54 19.88 -10.78
CA GLY A 514 5.78 18.48 -11.15
C GLY A 514 4.62 17.50 -10.94
N ALA A 515 3.41 17.99 -10.62
CA ALA A 515 2.26 17.13 -10.33
C ALA A 515 0.92 17.80 -10.61
N ILE A 516 -0.14 16.99 -10.72
CA ILE A 516 -1.54 17.46 -10.65
C ILE A 516 -2.21 16.87 -9.41
N ALA A 517 -3.02 17.67 -8.72
CA ALA A 517 -3.87 17.20 -7.63
C ALA A 517 -5.35 17.23 -8.06
N VAL A 518 -6.07 16.15 -7.82
CA VAL A 518 -7.49 16.02 -8.12
C VAL A 518 -8.23 15.48 -6.90
N HIS A 519 -9.49 15.86 -6.76
CA HIS A 519 -10.39 15.18 -5.84
C HIS A 519 -10.73 13.78 -6.37
N ILE A 520 -10.96 12.80 -5.50
CA ILE A 520 -11.23 11.41 -5.91
C ILE A 520 -12.47 11.29 -6.80
N SER A 521 -13.46 12.18 -6.62
CA SER A 521 -14.66 12.28 -7.48
C SER A 521 -14.37 12.71 -8.93
N ALA A 522 -13.19 13.29 -9.18
CA ALA A 522 -12.74 13.67 -10.52
C ALA A 522 -11.87 12.59 -11.18
N LEU A 523 -11.39 11.59 -10.43
CA LEU A 523 -10.50 10.55 -10.95
C LEU A 523 -11.13 9.80 -12.12
N GLU A 524 -12.40 9.44 -12.00
CA GLU A 524 -13.14 8.75 -13.05
C GLU A 524 -13.30 9.59 -14.33
N LYS A 525 -13.17 10.91 -14.26
CA LYS A 525 -13.26 11.85 -15.40
C LYS A 525 -11.93 12.09 -16.10
N LEU A 526 -10.81 11.67 -15.50
CA LEU A 526 -9.50 11.81 -16.11
C LEU A 526 -9.34 10.88 -17.34
N PRO A 527 -8.41 11.21 -18.25
CA PRO A 527 -8.00 10.31 -19.32
C PRO A 527 -7.61 8.92 -18.80
N PRO A 528 -7.86 7.84 -19.57
CA PRO A 528 -7.63 6.46 -19.13
C PRO A 528 -6.17 6.20 -18.72
N LEU A 529 -5.20 6.89 -19.33
CA LEU A 529 -3.79 6.74 -18.97
C LEU A 529 -3.47 7.26 -17.56
N LEU A 530 -4.05 8.39 -17.14
CA LEU A 530 -3.88 8.92 -15.78
C LEU A 530 -4.61 8.06 -14.74
N ARG A 531 -5.78 7.51 -15.11
CA ARG A 531 -6.52 6.54 -14.30
C ARG A 531 -5.74 5.24 -14.13
N LEU A 532 -5.08 4.77 -15.19
CA LEU A 532 -4.21 3.60 -15.15
C LEU A 532 -2.98 3.85 -14.28
N TYR A 533 -2.36 5.03 -14.40
CA TYR A 533 -1.24 5.45 -13.56
C TYR A 533 -1.62 5.40 -12.07
N GLU A 534 -2.76 5.99 -11.70
CA GLU A 534 -3.32 5.88 -10.35
C GLU A 534 -3.62 4.42 -9.95
N GLY A 535 -4.20 3.66 -10.88
CA GLY A 535 -4.54 2.25 -10.69
C GLY A 535 -3.34 1.37 -10.39
N CYS A 536 -2.14 1.71 -10.87
CA CYS A 536 -0.92 0.96 -10.57
C CYS A 536 -0.58 0.99 -9.07
N ALA A 537 -0.88 2.11 -8.37
CA ALA A 537 -0.75 2.20 -6.92
C ALA A 537 -1.93 1.52 -6.21
N SER A 538 -3.16 1.94 -6.52
CA SER A 538 -4.35 1.50 -5.78
C SER A 538 -4.69 0.02 -5.96
N ARG A 539 -4.20 -0.64 -7.01
CA ARG A 539 -4.31 -2.10 -7.18
C ARG A 539 -3.47 -2.87 -6.16
N ASN A 540 -2.30 -2.36 -5.81
CA ASN A 540 -1.36 -3.06 -4.91
C ASN A 540 -1.60 -2.70 -3.45
N PHE A 541 -1.81 -1.42 -3.16
CA PHE A 541 -1.81 -0.89 -1.78
C PHE A 541 -3.19 -0.40 -1.31
N TYR A 542 -4.20 -0.46 -2.17
CA TYR A 542 -5.46 0.26 -1.99
C TYR A 542 -5.26 1.79 -1.92
N ARG A 543 -6.35 2.57 -1.95
CA ARG A 543 -6.26 4.02 -1.66
C ARG A 543 -6.26 4.22 -0.15
N LEU A 544 -5.64 5.29 0.34
CA LEU A 544 -5.79 5.62 1.75
C LEU A 544 -7.27 5.89 2.04
N GLU A 545 -7.77 5.32 3.12
CA GLU A 545 -9.16 5.50 3.52
C GLU A 545 -9.45 6.97 3.80
N ASN A 546 -10.65 7.43 3.43
CA ASN A 546 -11.05 8.84 3.48
C ASN A 546 -10.16 9.79 2.68
N ALA A 547 -9.20 9.28 1.88
CA ALA A 547 -8.45 10.12 0.98
C ALA A 547 -9.40 10.72 -0.06
N ASN A 548 -9.49 12.03 0.00
CA ASN A 548 -10.32 12.79 -0.92
C ASN A 548 -9.49 13.47 -1.99
N ILE A 549 -8.18 13.63 -1.82
CA ILE A 549 -7.27 14.16 -2.84
C ILE A 549 -6.25 13.10 -3.28
N VAL A 550 -6.04 13.01 -4.59
CA VAL A 550 -4.99 12.22 -5.22
C VAL A 550 -4.04 13.17 -5.95
N LYS A 551 -2.75 13.08 -5.61
CA LYS A 551 -1.67 13.82 -6.27
C LYS A 551 -0.90 12.86 -7.17
N ILE A 552 -0.95 13.14 -8.48
CA ILE A 552 -0.29 12.37 -9.54
C ILE A 552 0.96 13.14 -9.95
N TYR A 553 2.15 12.57 -9.68
CA TYR A 553 3.41 13.16 -10.11
C TYR A 553 3.72 12.76 -11.55
N TYR A 554 4.20 13.72 -12.33
CA TYR A 554 4.68 13.49 -13.69
C TYR A 554 6.18 13.78 -13.85
N ASN A 555 6.84 14.31 -12.81
CA ASN A 555 8.29 14.46 -12.76
C ASN A 555 9.00 13.26 -12.11
N LYS A 556 8.26 12.34 -11.49
CA LYS A 556 8.76 11.10 -10.88
C LYS A 556 7.63 10.06 -10.80
N PRO A 557 7.95 8.75 -10.80
CA PRO A 557 6.98 7.66 -10.71
C PRO A 557 6.40 7.56 -9.29
N LYS A 558 5.50 8.48 -8.92
CA LYS A 558 4.96 8.59 -7.55
C LYS A 558 3.49 9.00 -7.56
N ILE A 559 2.74 8.51 -6.57
CA ILE A 559 1.40 8.97 -6.22
C ILE A 559 1.35 9.32 -4.73
N THR A 560 0.58 10.34 -4.37
CA THR A 560 0.25 10.62 -2.96
C THR A 560 -1.26 10.73 -2.80
N TYR A 561 -1.81 10.00 -1.83
CA TYR A 561 -3.17 10.15 -1.34
C TYR A 561 -3.16 11.10 -0.13
N LEU A 562 -4.06 12.07 -0.09
CA LEU A 562 -4.19 13.02 1.02
C LEU A 562 -5.59 13.01 1.60
N VAL A 563 -5.66 13.08 2.93
CA VAL A 563 -6.91 13.13 3.70
C VAL A 563 -7.10 14.54 4.23
N TYR A 564 -8.11 15.23 3.73
CA TYR A 564 -8.56 16.53 4.24
C TYR A 564 -9.97 16.37 4.85
N PRO A 565 -10.10 16.11 6.15
CA PRO A 565 -11.42 15.98 6.78
C PRO A 565 -12.30 17.20 6.52
N GLU A 566 -13.61 17.02 6.58
CA GLU A 566 -14.55 18.14 6.44
C GLU A 566 -14.36 18.93 5.12
N PHE A 567 -13.96 18.22 4.04
CA PHE A 567 -13.66 18.82 2.74
C PHE A 567 -14.80 19.67 2.18
N ASP A 568 -16.05 19.29 2.38
CA ASP A 568 -17.21 20.06 1.87
C ASP A 568 -17.67 21.20 2.79
N THR A 569 -17.43 21.05 4.09
CA THR A 569 -18.00 21.89 5.17
C THR A 569 -17.05 22.99 5.60
N GLN A 570 -15.73 22.76 5.64
CA GLN A 570 -14.72 23.79 5.95
C GLN A 570 -14.19 24.47 4.69
N ALA A 571 -13.96 25.80 4.68
CA ALA A 571 -13.35 26.49 3.54
C ALA A 571 -11.95 25.98 3.21
N HIS A 572 -11.09 25.89 4.22
CA HIS A 572 -9.70 25.47 4.12
C HIS A 572 -9.41 24.31 5.08
N PRO A 573 -9.85 23.09 4.74
CA PRO A 573 -9.62 21.93 5.60
C PRO A 573 -8.12 21.71 5.80
N ALA A 574 -7.76 21.27 7.01
CA ALA A 574 -6.39 20.88 7.35
C ALA A 574 -6.08 19.47 6.86
N LEU A 575 -4.82 19.25 6.45
CA LEU A 575 -4.32 17.94 6.09
C LEU A 575 -4.23 17.09 7.36
N GLN A 576 -4.92 15.95 7.38
CA GLN A 576 -4.85 15.00 8.48
C GLN A 576 -3.79 13.93 8.22
N ALA A 577 -3.78 13.34 7.01
CA ALA A 577 -2.90 12.21 6.73
C ALA A 577 -2.46 12.18 5.27
N THR A 578 -1.31 11.53 5.06
CA THR A 578 -0.76 11.27 3.72
C THR A 578 -0.37 9.81 3.57
N MET A 579 -0.57 9.27 2.37
CA MET A 579 0.02 8.00 1.95
C MET A 579 0.72 8.21 0.61
N GLU A 580 2.03 8.06 0.62
CA GLU A 580 2.88 8.16 -0.56
C GLU A 580 3.21 6.77 -1.08
N VAL A 581 3.05 6.57 -2.39
CA VAL A 581 3.38 5.32 -3.07
C VAL A 581 4.43 5.63 -4.12
N ASP A 582 5.61 5.05 -3.98
CA ASP A 582 6.65 5.06 -5.01
C ASP A 582 6.38 3.91 -5.98
N LEU A 583 6.17 4.24 -7.26
CA LEU A 583 5.80 3.26 -8.28
C LEU A 583 7.01 2.50 -8.85
N HIS A 584 8.24 2.91 -8.55
CA HIS A 584 9.45 2.23 -9.01
C HIS A 584 9.80 1.05 -8.10
N ASN A 585 9.81 1.27 -6.78
CA ASN A 585 10.15 0.24 -5.80
C ASN A 585 8.94 -0.30 -5.03
N LEU A 586 7.73 0.21 -5.30
CA LEU A 586 6.48 -0.18 -4.66
C LEU A 586 6.48 0.04 -3.14
N SER A 587 7.33 0.94 -2.63
CA SER A 587 7.32 1.31 -1.21
C SER A 587 6.16 2.27 -0.90
N VAL A 588 5.60 2.12 0.29
CA VAL A 588 4.54 2.99 0.82
C VAL A 588 5.04 3.70 2.06
N THR A 589 4.81 5.02 2.14
CA THR A 589 5.08 5.82 3.32
C THR A 589 3.80 6.50 3.78
N TYR A 590 3.40 6.26 5.02
CA TYR A 590 2.23 6.89 5.62
C TYR A 590 2.67 7.89 6.69
N HIS A 591 2.00 9.03 6.75
CA HIS A 591 2.17 9.99 7.85
C HIS A 591 0.80 10.41 8.35
N ASP A 592 0.56 10.22 9.65
CA ASP A 592 -0.51 10.91 10.38
C ASP A 592 0.04 12.24 10.90
N ILE A 593 -0.72 13.30 10.65
CA ILE A 593 -0.38 14.69 10.90
C ILE A 593 -1.52 15.37 11.67
N SER A 594 -2.46 14.60 12.23
CA SER A 594 -3.60 15.12 13.01
C SER A 594 -3.20 16.03 14.16
N ASP A 595 -2.04 15.76 14.76
CA ASP A 595 -1.55 16.45 15.96
C ASP A 595 -0.67 17.66 15.63
N GLU A 596 -0.43 17.97 14.35
CA GLU A 596 0.35 19.13 13.96
C GLU A 596 -0.42 20.42 14.25
N THR A 597 0.18 21.33 15.02
CA THR A 597 -0.47 22.60 15.40
C THR A 597 -0.57 23.59 14.26
N ASN A 598 0.26 23.44 13.21
CA ASN A 598 0.31 24.32 12.05
C ASN A 598 0.26 23.53 10.73
N PRO A 599 -0.81 22.76 10.47
CA PRO A 599 -0.86 21.82 9.36
C PRO A 599 -0.93 22.54 8.01
N LEU A 600 -0.65 21.79 6.95
CA LEU A 600 -0.97 22.24 5.58
C LEU A 600 -2.49 22.38 5.44
N ILE A 601 -2.94 23.45 4.80
CA ILE A 601 -4.37 23.66 4.52
C ILE A 601 -4.65 23.68 3.03
N LEU A 602 -5.89 23.32 2.67
CA LEU A 602 -6.29 23.25 1.28
C LEU A 602 -6.89 24.57 0.78
N HIS A 603 -6.34 25.06 -0.33
CA HIS A 603 -6.82 26.26 -1.03
C HIS A 603 -7.36 25.91 -2.41
N GLN A 604 -8.27 26.75 -2.93
CA GLN A 604 -8.80 26.65 -4.31
C GLN A 604 -9.40 25.28 -4.61
N LYS A 605 -10.38 24.85 -3.80
CA LYS A 605 -11.01 23.54 -3.95
C LYS A 605 -11.76 23.36 -5.27
N ASP A 606 -12.21 24.45 -5.87
CA ASP A 606 -12.81 24.48 -7.19
C ASP A 606 -11.90 23.90 -8.28
N ALA A 607 -10.58 24.09 -8.17
CA ALA A 607 -9.62 23.52 -9.11
C ALA A 607 -9.44 21.99 -8.94
N LEU A 608 -9.84 21.42 -7.81
CA LEU A 608 -9.65 19.99 -7.51
C LEU A 608 -10.83 19.13 -7.97
N VAL A 609 -12.03 19.71 -8.09
CA VAL A 609 -13.27 19.00 -8.41
C VAL A 609 -13.76 19.32 -9.83
N ALA A 610 -14.59 18.45 -10.40
CA ALA A 610 -15.23 18.71 -11.68
C ALA A 610 -16.45 19.67 -11.55
N PRO A 611 -16.90 20.33 -12.63
CA PRO A 611 -17.99 21.32 -12.57
C PRO A 611 -19.35 20.82 -12.09
N ASP A 612 -19.61 19.53 -12.22
CA ASP A 612 -20.82 18.82 -11.76
C ASP A 612 -20.74 18.39 -10.29
N TYR A 613 -19.64 18.67 -9.59
CA TYR A 613 -19.52 18.41 -8.16
C TYR A 613 -20.53 19.26 -7.36
N PRO A 614 -21.25 18.70 -6.37
CA PRO A 614 -22.36 19.40 -5.70
C PRO A 614 -22.00 20.79 -5.16
N SER A 615 -20.81 20.92 -4.55
CA SER A 615 -20.32 22.17 -3.95
C SER A 615 -19.50 23.05 -4.92
N TYR A 616 -19.39 22.71 -6.20
CA TYR A 616 -18.49 23.38 -7.16
C TYR A 616 -18.71 24.90 -7.21
N LYS A 617 -19.95 25.35 -7.43
CA LYS A 617 -20.29 26.78 -7.52
C LYS A 617 -19.94 27.55 -6.24
N LYS A 618 -20.11 26.90 -5.08
CA LYS A 618 -19.78 27.45 -3.76
C LYS A 618 -18.26 27.66 -3.64
N PHE A 619 -17.45 26.69 -4.07
CA PHE A 619 -16.00 26.81 -4.07
C PHE A 619 -15.49 27.89 -5.04
N VAL A 620 -16.03 27.94 -6.27
CA VAL A 620 -15.66 28.97 -7.26
C VAL A 620 -15.92 30.38 -6.71
N ARG A 621 -17.06 30.59 -6.04
CA ARG A 621 -17.41 31.89 -5.45
C ARG A 621 -16.41 32.30 -4.36
N LEU A 622 -16.02 31.37 -3.50
CA LEU A 622 -15.03 31.62 -2.45
C LEU A 622 -13.66 31.96 -3.06
N THR A 623 -13.15 31.11 -3.95
CA THR A 623 -11.85 31.32 -4.61
C THR A 623 -11.78 32.67 -5.33
N LYS A 624 -12.84 33.07 -6.05
CA LYS A 624 -12.89 34.39 -6.71
C LYS A 624 -12.82 35.55 -5.72
N LYS A 625 -13.52 35.45 -4.57
CA LYS A 625 -13.46 36.48 -3.53
C LYS A 625 -12.05 36.58 -2.93
N GLU A 626 -11.44 35.44 -2.60
CA GLU A 626 -10.07 35.40 -2.05
C GLU A 626 -9.03 35.96 -3.02
N GLN A 627 -9.19 35.70 -4.32
CA GLN A 627 -8.35 36.27 -5.38
C GLN A 627 -8.51 37.79 -5.46
N ASN A 628 -9.76 38.28 -5.49
CA ASN A 628 -10.05 39.72 -5.58
C ASN A 628 -9.56 40.48 -4.34
N SER A 629 -9.61 39.85 -3.16
CA SER A 629 -9.06 40.38 -1.90
C SER A 629 -7.53 40.24 -1.80
N GLY A 630 -6.85 39.67 -2.81
CA GLY A 630 -5.39 39.54 -2.82
C GLY A 630 -4.81 38.46 -1.90
N LEU A 631 -5.66 37.67 -1.23
CA LEU A 631 -5.26 36.67 -0.23
C LEU A 631 -4.39 35.55 -0.82
N LEU A 632 -4.55 35.24 -2.12
CA LEU A 632 -3.85 34.14 -2.79
C LEU A 632 -2.54 34.55 -3.48
N LYS A 633 -2.04 35.79 -3.28
CA LYS A 633 -0.83 36.29 -3.94
C LYS A 633 0.44 35.57 -3.50
N ASN A 634 0.64 35.40 -2.18
CA ASN A 634 1.81 34.71 -1.62
C ASN A 634 1.44 33.30 -1.15
N ARG A 635 1.45 32.34 -2.08
CA ARG A 635 1.04 30.95 -1.83
C ARG A 635 1.89 30.26 -0.76
N ASP A 636 3.18 30.56 -0.69
CA ASP A 636 4.08 29.93 0.28
C ASP A 636 3.78 30.39 1.71
N ALA A 637 3.48 31.69 1.89
CA ALA A 637 3.13 32.25 3.19
C ALA A 637 1.81 31.70 3.73
N ILE A 638 0.83 31.40 2.87
CA ILE A 638 -0.52 30.96 3.28
C ILE A 638 -0.70 29.43 3.28
N ARG A 639 0.33 28.67 2.89
CA ARG A 639 0.23 27.22 2.71
C ARG A 639 -0.15 26.47 4.00
N ARG A 640 0.22 27.02 5.15
CA ARG A 640 -0.05 26.44 6.48
C ARG A 640 -1.06 27.29 7.26
N LEU A 641 -1.76 26.64 8.20
CA LEU A 641 -2.87 27.23 8.96
C LEU A 641 -2.51 28.58 9.61
N HIS A 642 -1.40 28.67 10.36
CA HIS A 642 -1.01 29.90 11.03
C HIS A 642 -0.71 31.05 10.06
N GLY A 643 -0.11 30.72 8.92
CA GLY A 643 0.17 31.71 7.87
C GLY A 643 -1.10 32.25 7.23
N TRP A 644 -2.09 31.37 7.01
CA TRP A 644 -3.41 31.77 6.54
C TRP A 644 -4.17 32.64 7.53
N LEU A 645 -4.22 32.24 8.80
CA LEU A 645 -4.88 33.03 9.86
C LEU A 645 -4.22 34.40 10.03
N ARG A 646 -2.90 34.49 9.85
CA ARG A 646 -2.17 35.76 9.84
C ARG A 646 -2.59 36.63 8.65
N CYS A 647 -2.61 36.05 7.45
CA CYS A 647 -3.02 36.74 6.23
C CYS A 647 -4.45 37.32 6.34
N LEU A 648 -5.39 36.55 6.90
CA LEU A 648 -6.75 37.04 7.15
C LEU A 648 -6.79 38.20 8.15
N ARG A 649 -6.01 38.14 9.24
CA ARG A 649 -5.92 39.23 10.21
C ARG A 649 -5.32 40.50 9.62
N GLU A 650 -4.24 40.39 8.85
CA GLU A 650 -3.56 41.52 8.21
C GLU A 650 -4.44 42.23 7.17
N ASN A 651 -5.42 41.53 6.60
CA ASN A 651 -6.38 42.10 5.65
C ASN A 651 -7.74 42.43 6.29
N GLU A 652 -7.89 42.29 7.61
CA GLU A 652 -9.15 42.53 8.34
C GLU A 652 -10.35 41.72 7.81
N LEU A 653 -10.11 40.45 7.44
CA LEU A 653 -11.13 39.55 6.89
C LEU A 653 -11.41 38.36 7.82
N VAL A 654 -12.61 37.80 7.72
CA VAL A 654 -13.03 36.54 8.35
C VAL A 654 -13.65 35.61 7.32
N ILE A 655 -13.46 34.31 7.52
CA ILE A 655 -14.16 33.27 6.76
C ILE A 655 -15.03 32.47 7.72
N GLU A 656 -16.34 32.49 7.49
CA GLU A 656 -17.31 31.63 8.16
C GLU A 656 -17.96 30.68 7.15
N GLY A 657 -17.78 29.38 7.37
CA GLY A 657 -18.10 28.38 6.36
C GLY A 657 -17.29 28.62 5.09
N HIS A 658 -17.94 29.13 4.04
CA HIS A 658 -17.32 29.52 2.75
C HIS A 658 -17.70 30.95 2.34
N LYS A 659 -17.98 31.80 3.32
CA LYS A 659 -18.27 33.22 3.10
C LYS A 659 -17.11 34.04 3.66
N LEU A 660 -16.48 34.81 2.77
CA LEU A 660 -15.50 35.85 3.12
C LEU A 660 -16.23 37.19 3.34
N SER A 661 -15.98 37.81 4.49
CA SER A 661 -16.48 39.12 4.91
C SER A 661 -15.39 39.92 5.63
N SER A 662 -15.54 41.25 5.66
CA SER A 662 -14.73 42.12 6.53
C SER A 662 -15.07 41.88 8.00
N LYS A 663 -14.08 42.06 8.88
CA LYS A 663 -14.26 42.07 10.33
C LYS A 663 -15.12 43.24 10.80
#